data_AF-A0A661QX31-F1
#
_entry.id   AF-A0A661QX31-F1
#
_cell.length_a   1.000
_cell.length_b   1.000
_cell.length_c   1.000
_cell.angle_alpha   90.00
_cell.angle_beta   90.00
_cell.angle_gamma   90.00
#
_symmetry.space_group_name_H-M   'P 1'
#
loop_
_entity.id
_entity.type
_entity.pdbx_description
1 polymer ?
#
loop_
_entity_poly.entity_id
_entity_poly.type
_entity_poly.pdbx_seq_one_letter_code
_entity_poly.pdbx_strand_id
1 'polypeptide(L)'
;MPTTHLKKLLRSSILTDHNSLAILGQPISEQFTYPTSSTIDNLRKLNAAFLISLGGKELGLARSASEFLELCASEGILGEVRDLYLRGRSLIVKEIREASKNDPEFQKTLINTARRFERGTSALKSSRDIARLWKVFFPEGAFLCGPRKKLVAELRERRKVKITSANSNPIREPLEEILFTGNILLTVPLTEDPQTLHLVPRELAYSVLEARKDQQTYWYDHPIPIGIPKEKNEVVYGLRALNEAVAFEKKARGASPTVRLKCVLSVSVTHDRLQGIAKPIVVEMIRCAGDLAHLDIYLWTENETDSLVERVLGPAARHYMGVEAEDQLKRIIGVNGEYGRHYSFLRAISALWHVCCDHRLRATFKIDLDQVFPQEQLVAETGRSAFEHFLSPMWGAKGLDSSGQPVYLGMIAGALVNHEDAAHSLFIPDVTYPKEIPKADEIIFFSRLPQALSTEAEMMARYDRDGFDSNTCVQRIHVTGGTCGILIDALRKYRPFTPTFVARAEDQAYIMSVLFEGHNGYLRYLHKDGLIMRHDKEAFAREAIEKAWPGKFVGDLARMLVFSYYARALPWGVQRIKEQIDPFTGCFVSRIPITVAYLRLALRSAWLFGRGNANQARELLETAVARLTPLLEHLGASVNPFENAFRMEKKGWDLYY
;
A
#
# COMPACT_ATOMS: atom_id res chain seq x y z
N MET A 1 29.22 -11.79 -18.18
CA MET A 1 29.50 -10.38 -18.54
C MET A 1 28.56 -9.36 -17.88
N PRO A 2 27.22 -9.49 -17.89
CA PRO A 2 26.33 -8.46 -17.31
C PRO A 2 26.50 -8.23 -15.80
N THR A 3 26.68 -9.29 -15.03
CA THR A 3 26.92 -9.22 -13.57
C THR A 3 28.23 -8.52 -13.22
N THR A 4 29.19 -8.48 -14.14
CA THR A 4 30.44 -7.73 -13.96
C THR A 4 30.16 -6.23 -13.94
N HIS A 5 29.23 -5.75 -14.76
CA HIS A 5 28.87 -4.33 -14.80
C HIS A 5 28.09 -3.89 -13.57
N LEU A 6 27.20 -4.73 -13.02
CA LEU A 6 26.57 -4.44 -11.72
C LEU A 6 27.63 -4.31 -10.61
N LYS A 7 28.55 -5.28 -10.51
CA LYS A 7 29.65 -5.25 -9.53
C LYS A 7 30.47 -3.95 -9.63
N LYS A 8 30.88 -3.61 -10.85
CA LYS A 8 31.61 -2.36 -11.15
C LYS A 8 30.81 -1.12 -10.75
N LEU A 9 29.52 -1.10 -11.08
CA LEU A 9 28.64 0.01 -10.72
C LEU A 9 28.59 0.19 -9.20
N LEU A 10 28.21 -0.86 -8.45
CA LEU A 10 28.11 -0.79 -6.98
C LEU A 10 29.44 -0.38 -6.33
N ARG A 11 30.55 -0.95 -6.80
CA ARG A 11 31.89 -0.62 -6.31
C ARG A 11 32.26 0.85 -6.50
N SER A 12 32.01 1.38 -7.70
CA SER A 12 32.43 2.74 -8.07
C SER A 12 31.47 3.83 -7.58
N SER A 13 30.20 3.50 -7.34
CA SER A 13 29.19 4.48 -6.95
C SER A 13 28.80 4.46 -5.48
N ILE A 14 28.75 3.29 -4.83
CA ILE A 14 28.17 3.14 -3.47
C ILE A 14 29.23 2.72 -2.45
N LEU A 15 30.08 1.75 -2.80
CA LEU A 15 30.96 1.06 -1.85
C LEU A 15 32.32 1.74 -1.66
N THR A 16 32.55 2.94 -2.22
CA THR A 16 33.74 3.73 -1.91
C THR A 16 33.59 4.35 -0.53
N ASP A 17 34.68 4.51 0.24
CA ASP A 17 34.62 5.08 1.59
C ASP A 17 33.99 6.49 1.58
N HIS A 18 34.34 7.31 0.58
CA HIS A 18 33.80 8.65 0.42
C HIS A 18 32.27 8.65 0.21
N ASN A 19 31.76 7.83 -0.72
CA ASN A 19 30.32 7.81 -0.99
C ASN A 19 29.57 7.14 0.15
N SER A 20 30.03 5.98 0.63
CA SER A 20 29.41 5.28 1.75
C SER A 20 29.33 6.14 3.01
N LEU A 21 30.36 6.91 3.35
CA LEU A 21 30.27 7.91 4.43
C LEU A 21 29.14 8.92 4.18
N ALA A 22 29.04 9.47 2.99
CA ALA A 22 28.03 10.48 2.66
C ALA A 22 26.59 9.93 2.69
N ILE A 23 26.36 8.73 2.16
CA ILE A 23 25.01 8.14 2.03
C ILE A 23 24.58 7.27 3.22
N LEU A 24 25.52 6.69 3.97
CA LEU A 24 25.28 5.75 5.09
C LEU A 24 25.67 6.32 6.46
N GLY A 25 26.44 7.41 6.51
CA GLY A 25 26.97 7.99 7.76
C GLY A 25 28.28 7.34 8.25
N GLN A 26 28.68 6.20 7.68
CA GLN A 26 29.93 5.53 7.96
C GLN A 26 30.41 4.72 6.75
N PRO A 27 31.72 4.64 6.46
CA PRO A 27 32.25 3.76 5.42
C PRO A 27 31.84 2.30 5.62
N ILE A 28 31.50 1.62 4.53
CA ILE A 28 31.09 0.20 4.61
C ILE A 28 32.24 -0.71 5.04
N SER A 29 33.48 -0.32 4.73
CA SER A 29 34.71 -0.96 5.16
C SER A 29 34.84 -0.95 6.68
N GLU A 30 34.59 0.18 7.33
CA GLU A 30 34.59 0.31 8.79
C GLU A 30 33.46 -0.48 9.46
N GLN A 31 32.27 -0.52 8.85
CA GLN A 31 31.17 -1.36 9.36
C GLN A 31 31.54 -2.85 9.32
N PHE A 32 32.31 -3.28 8.32
CA PHE A 32 32.78 -4.67 8.21
C PHE A 32 33.96 -4.98 9.14
N THR A 33 34.87 -4.04 9.41
CA THR A 33 36.01 -4.26 10.32
C THR A 33 35.67 -4.02 11.78
N TYR A 34 34.42 -3.64 12.08
CA TYR A 34 33.94 -3.42 13.44
C TYR A 34 34.16 -4.66 14.34
N PRO A 35 34.56 -4.48 15.61
CA PRO A 35 34.76 -5.60 16.54
C PRO A 35 33.52 -6.48 16.72
N THR A 36 33.69 -7.80 16.83
CA THR A 36 32.61 -8.77 17.06
C THR A 36 32.40 -9.03 18.54
N SER A 37 31.78 -8.07 19.24
CA SER A 37 31.51 -8.18 20.69
C SER A 37 30.10 -8.67 21.02
N SER A 38 29.17 -8.64 20.07
CA SER A 38 27.76 -8.96 20.29
C SER A 38 27.07 -9.51 19.04
N THR A 39 25.86 -10.07 19.20
CA THR A 39 24.99 -10.45 18.07
C THR A 39 24.72 -9.27 17.14
N ILE A 40 24.52 -8.07 17.68
CA ILE A 40 24.26 -6.85 16.90
C ILE A 40 25.48 -6.47 16.06
N ASP A 41 26.69 -6.59 16.62
CA ASP A 41 27.92 -6.33 15.86
C ASP A 41 28.11 -7.35 14.74
N ASN A 42 27.79 -8.62 14.98
CA ASN A 42 27.82 -9.65 13.94
C ASN A 42 26.79 -9.36 12.83
N LEU A 43 25.57 -8.92 13.16
CA LEU A 43 24.58 -8.50 12.16
C LEU A 43 25.08 -7.32 11.31
N ARG A 44 25.74 -6.33 11.93
CA ARG A 44 26.37 -5.21 11.22
C ARG A 44 27.41 -5.71 10.21
N LYS A 45 28.35 -6.55 10.67
CA LYS A 45 29.39 -7.12 9.82
C LYS A 45 28.81 -8.00 8.71
N LEU A 46 27.76 -8.76 8.99
CA LEU A 46 27.08 -9.62 8.03
C LEU A 46 26.42 -8.81 6.91
N ASN A 47 25.72 -7.74 7.26
CA ASN A 47 25.14 -6.79 6.29
C ASN A 47 26.24 -6.11 5.44
N ALA A 48 27.33 -5.66 6.07
CA ALA A 48 28.46 -5.06 5.37
C ALA A 48 29.16 -6.06 4.44
N ALA A 49 29.34 -7.30 4.90
CA ALA A 49 29.90 -8.40 4.12
C ALA A 49 29.07 -8.71 2.88
N PHE A 50 27.74 -8.73 3.01
CA PHE A 50 26.82 -8.88 1.88
C PHE A 50 27.04 -7.76 0.84
N LEU A 51 27.00 -6.50 1.25
CA LEU A 51 27.21 -5.35 0.34
C LEU A 51 28.58 -5.39 -0.35
N ILE A 52 29.66 -5.67 0.39
CA ILE A 52 31.02 -5.80 -0.15
C ILE A 52 31.09 -6.95 -1.16
N SER A 53 30.46 -8.09 -0.89
CA SER A 53 30.44 -9.25 -1.79
C SER A 53 29.80 -8.93 -3.15
N LEU A 54 28.85 -7.99 -3.19
CA LEU A 54 28.21 -7.51 -4.42
C LEU A 54 29.10 -6.57 -5.24
N GLY A 55 30.18 -5.99 -4.68
CA GLY A 55 31.13 -5.11 -5.39
C GLY A 55 32.22 -5.84 -6.19
N GLY A 56 32.33 -7.17 -6.04
CA GLY A 56 33.29 -8.01 -6.76
C GLY A 56 34.68 -8.09 -6.11
N LYS A 57 35.52 -9.00 -6.64
CA LYS A 57 36.82 -9.41 -6.05
C LYS A 57 37.88 -8.31 -5.99
N GLU A 58 37.70 -7.23 -6.74
CA GLU A 58 38.64 -6.10 -6.85
C GLU A 58 38.54 -5.14 -5.64
N LEU A 59 37.56 -5.32 -4.75
CA LEU A 59 37.55 -4.68 -3.43
C LEU A 59 38.49 -5.43 -2.48
N GLY A 60 39.41 -4.73 -1.82
CA GLY A 60 40.42 -5.36 -0.94
C GLY A 60 39.83 -6.25 0.16
N LEU A 61 38.62 -5.95 0.63
CA LEU A 61 37.91 -6.72 1.67
C LEU A 61 37.01 -7.84 1.12
N ALA A 62 36.90 -8.01 -0.20
CA ALA A 62 35.92 -8.92 -0.82
C ALA A 62 36.07 -10.39 -0.40
N ARG A 63 37.32 -10.84 -0.25
CA ARG A 63 37.62 -12.22 0.18
C ARG A 63 37.15 -12.45 1.62
N SER A 64 37.64 -11.64 2.56
CA SER A 64 37.28 -11.74 3.98
C SER A 64 35.78 -11.54 4.21
N ALA A 65 35.13 -10.64 3.47
CA ALA A 65 33.68 -10.46 3.52
C ALA A 65 32.93 -11.72 3.06
N SER A 66 33.37 -12.35 1.97
CA SER A 66 32.74 -13.59 1.48
C SER A 66 32.95 -14.75 2.46
N GLU A 67 34.16 -14.90 2.99
CA GLU A 67 34.48 -15.91 4.00
C GLU A 67 33.64 -15.70 5.27
N PHE A 68 33.51 -14.46 5.76
CA PHE A 68 32.66 -14.16 6.92
C PHE A 68 31.18 -14.48 6.64
N LEU A 69 30.66 -14.12 5.47
CA LEU A 69 29.27 -14.41 5.10
C LEU A 69 29.00 -15.93 5.02
N GLU A 70 30.00 -16.73 4.65
CA GLU A 70 29.86 -18.19 4.52
C GLU A 70 30.11 -18.93 5.85
N LEU A 71 30.96 -18.40 6.72
CA LEU A 71 31.37 -19.03 7.98
C LEU A 71 30.68 -18.47 9.23
N CYS A 72 29.88 -17.40 9.10
CA CYS A 72 29.13 -16.84 10.23
C CYS A 72 28.21 -17.91 10.85
N ALA A 73 28.00 -17.81 12.17
CA ALA A 73 27.20 -18.75 12.96
C ALA A 73 25.84 -19.04 12.29
N SER A 74 25.45 -20.31 12.27
CA SER A 74 24.19 -20.79 11.68
C SER A 74 23.01 -20.75 12.63
N GLU A 75 23.21 -20.37 13.89
CA GLU A 75 22.17 -20.44 14.92
C GLU A 75 21.47 -19.09 15.12
N GLY A 76 20.17 -19.18 15.44
CA GLY A 76 19.30 -18.02 15.69
C GLY A 76 19.30 -17.01 14.54
N ILE A 77 19.06 -15.75 14.89
CA ILE A 77 18.92 -14.67 13.91
C ILE A 77 20.14 -14.47 13.00
N LEU A 78 21.35 -14.80 13.46
CA LEU A 78 22.55 -14.68 12.64
C LEU A 78 22.52 -15.66 11.46
N GLY A 79 22.11 -16.90 11.71
CA GLY A 79 21.95 -17.91 10.66
C GLY A 79 20.87 -17.53 9.66
N GLU A 80 19.71 -17.07 10.16
CA GLU A 80 18.59 -16.70 9.30
C GLU A 80 18.91 -15.51 8.38
N VAL A 81 19.53 -14.46 8.91
CA VAL A 81 19.95 -13.30 8.10
C VAL A 81 21.05 -13.69 7.12
N ARG A 82 21.99 -14.57 7.53
CA ARG A 82 23.05 -15.08 6.66
C ARG A 82 22.45 -15.82 5.47
N ASP A 83 21.50 -16.70 5.72
CA ASP A 83 20.87 -17.53 4.69
C ASP A 83 20.03 -16.67 3.72
N LEU A 84 19.32 -15.66 4.25
CA LEU A 84 18.65 -14.64 3.44
C LEU A 84 19.63 -13.95 2.48
N TYR A 85 20.79 -13.48 2.98
CA TYR A 85 21.78 -12.80 2.14
C TYR A 85 22.51 -13.72 1.16
N LEU A 86 22.87 -14.95 1.56
CA LEU A 86 23.47 -15.93 0.66
C LEU A 86 22.54 -16.26 -0.51
N ARG A 87 21.25 -16.44 -0.22
CA ARG A 87 20.21 -16.59 -1.24
C ARG A 87 20.10 -15.35 -2.12
N GLY A 88 20.05 -14.17 -1.52
CA GLY A 88 20.02 -12.89 -2.24
C GLY A 88 21.17 -12.74 -3.24
N ARG A 89 22.40 -13.11 -2.85
CA ARG A 89 23.58 -13.09 -3.72
C ARG A 89 23.37 -13.92 -4.99
N SER A 90 22.78 -15.11 -4.85
CA SER A 90 22.47 -15.99 -5.99
C SER A 90 21.34 -15.43 -6.86
N LEU A 91 20.24 -14.98 -6.23
CA LEU A 91 19.08 -14.46 -6.94
C LEU A 91 19.37 -13.18 -7.72
N ILE A 92 20.14 -12.24 -7.17
CA ILE A 92 20.57 -11.02 -7.86
C ILE A 92 21.35 -11.35 -9.13
N VAL A 93 22.29 -12.30 -9.02
CA VAL A 93 23.12 -12.73 -10.16
C VAL A 93 22.24 -13.32 -11.26
N LYS A 94 21.26 -14.16 -10.90
CA LYS A 94 20.30 -14.75 -11.84
C LYS A 94 19.44 -13.67 -12.50
N GLU A 95 18.79 -12.82 -11.70
CA GLU A 95 17.87 -11.78 -12.16
C GLU A 95 18.54 -10.80 -13.13
N ILE A 96 19.76 -10.33 -12.82
CA ILE A 96 20.48 -9.39 -13.69
C ILE A 96 20.88 -10.02 -15.02
N ARG A 97 21.23 -11.31 -15.02
CA ARG A 97 21.52 -12.05 -16.27
C ARG A 97 20.27 -12.19 -17.12
N GLU A 98 19.16 -12.58 -16.51
CA GLU A 98 17.87 -12.75 -17.20
C GLU A 98 17.34 -11.42 -17.74
N ALA A 99 17.33 -10.37 -16.92
CA ALA A 99 16.92 -9.03 -17.34
C ALA A 99 17.80 -8.51 -18.49
N SER A 100 19.12 -8.69 -18.42
CA SER A 100 20.02 -8.26 -19.50
C SER A 100 19.85 -9.07 -20.78
N LYS A 101 19.44 -10.34 -20.68
CA LYS A 101 19.18 -11.20 -21.83
C LYS A 101 17.87 -10.84 -22.52
N ASN A 102 16.85 -10.51 -21.74
CA ASN A 102 15.49 -10.28 -22.23
C ASN A 102 15.21 -8.80 -22.59
N ASP A 103 16.02 -7.86 -22.07
CA ASP A 103 15.89 -6.42 -22.30
C ASP A 103 17.26 -5.82 -22.70
N PRO A 104 17.53 -5.67 -24.01
CA PRO A 104 18.77 -5.07 -24.52
C PRO A 104 18.97 -3.61 -24.07
N GLU A 105 17.90 -2.86 -23.85
CA GLU A 105 18.00 -1.46 -23.41
C GLU A 105 18.40 -1.37 -21.93
N PHE A 106 17.91 -2.29 -21.09
CA PHE A 106 18.41 -2.45 -19.72
C PHE A 106 19.91 -2.76 -19.72
N GLN A 107 20.34 -3.75 -20.52
CA GLN A 107 21.74 -4.14 -20.59
C GLN A 107 22.64 -2.95 -20.98
N LYS A 108 22.25 -2.22 -22.04
CA LYS A 108 22.95 -1.03 -22.50
C LYS A 108 23.02 0.05 -21.42
N THR A 109 21.90 0.30 -20.73
CA THR A 109 21.81 1.28 -19.63
C THR A 109 22.72 0.90 -18.46
N LEU A 110 22.76 -0.37 -18.07
CA LEU A 110 23.64 -0.87 -17.02
C LEU A 110 25.12 -0.68 -17.38
N ILE A 111 25.52 -1.06 -18.60
CA ILE A 111 26.91 -0.95 -19.08
C ILE A 111 27.36 0.52 -19.11
N ASN A 112 26.53 1.39 -19.68
CA ASN A 112 26.85 2.81 -19.83
C ASN A 112 26.96 3.51 -18.48
N THR A 113 26.03 3.21 -17.57
CA THR A 113 26.06 3.76 -16.21
C THR A 113 27.30 3.28 -15.46
N ALA A 114 27.63 1.99 -15.50
CA ALA A 114 28.83 1.44 -14.87
C ALA A 114 30.12 2.09 -15.39
N ARG A 115 30.30 2.18 -16.72
CA ARG A 115 31.48 2.81 -17.34
C ARG A 115 31.64 4.27 -16.95
N ARG A 116 30.53 4.99 -16.76
CA ARG A 116 30.55 6.41 -16.39
C ARG A 116 31.05 6.62 -14.96
N PHE A 117 30.60 5.80 -14.01
CA PHE A 117 31.10 5.85 -12.63
C PHE A 117 32.55 5.35 -12.52
N GLU A 118 33.01 4.46 -13.39
CA GLU A 118 34.43 4.07 -13.44
C GLU A 118 35.34 5.22 -13.91
N ARG A 119 34.87 6.07 -14.86
CA ARG A 119 35.67 7.14 -15.47
C ARG A 119 35.75 8.42 -14.64
N GLY A 120 35.01 8.55 -13.55
CA GLY A 120 35.05 9.75 -12.72
C GLY A 120 34.75 9.46 -11.26
N THR A 121 35.43 10.15 -10.36
CA THR A 121 35.12 10.20 -8.92
C THR A 121 33.85 11.02 -8.70
N SER A 122 32.72 10.53 -9.19
CA SER A 122 31.45 11.23 -9.11
C SER A 122 30.86 11.00 -7.73
N ALA A 123 31.24 11.86 -6.78
CA ALA A 123 30.60 11.87 -5.47
C ALA A 123 29.08 12.06 -5.66
N LEU A 124 28.26 11.29 -4.94
CA LEU A 124 26.79 11.38 -5.00
C LEU A 124 26.30 12.63 -4.26
N LYS A 125 26.62 13.81 -4.79
CA LYS A 125 26.41 15.11 -4.14
C LYS A 125 25.11 15.80 -4.56
N SER A 126 24.41 15.29 -5.58
CA SER A 126 23.17 15.88 -6.07
C SER A 126 22.16 14.84 -6.52
N SER A 127 20.87 15.20 -6.53
CA SER A 127 19.81 14.36 -7.08
C SER A 127 20.02 14.02 -8.55
N ARG A 128 20.74 14.86 -9.32
CA ARG A 128 21.11 14.56 -10.71
C ARG A 128 22.14 13.43 -10.81
N ASP A 129 23.04 13.31 -9.84
CA ASP A 129 24.02 12.22 -9.80
C ASP A 129 23.34 10.90 -9.44
N ILE A 130 22.44 10.93 -8.45
CA ILE A 130 21.61 9.80 -8.02
C ILE A 130 20.67 9.35 -9.14
N ALA A 131 20.09 10.29 -9.90
CA ALA A 131 19.24 9.98 -11.05
C ALA A 131 19.94 9.07 -12.08
N ARG A 132 21.27 9.05 -12.14
CA ARG A 132 22.01 8.12 -13.01
C ARG A 132 21.95 6.68 -12.51
N LEU A 133 21.98 6.46 -11.20
CA LEU A 133 21.75 5.14 -10.60
C LEU A 133 20.31 4.70 -10.81
N TRP A 134 19.36 5.62 -10.62
CA TRP A 134 17.95 5.36 -10.87
C TRP A 134 17.65 4.93 -12.30
N LYS A 135 18.39 5.39 -13.33
CA LYS A 135 18.21 4.83 -14.70
C LYS A 135 18.33 3.31 -14.78
N VAL A 136 19.10 2.69 -13.89
CA VAL A 136 19.24 1.23 -13.79
C VAL A 136 18.20 0.64 -12.84
N PHE A 137 18.11 1.18 -11.63
CA PHE A 137 17.35 0.57 -10.53
C PHE A 137 15.90 1.06 -10.38
N PHE A 138 15.64 2.31 -10.76
CA PHE A 138 14.36 2.99 -10.62
C PHE A 138 14.13 4.03 -11.74
N PRO A 139 13.95 3.58 -13.00
CA PRO A 139 13.97 4.45 -14.18
C PRO A 139 12.95 5.59 -14.14
N GLU A 140 11.82 5.37 -13.47
CA GLU A 140 10.75 6.34 -13.29
C GLU A 140 11.27 7.52 -12.46
N GLY A 141 11.97 7.25 -11.35
CA GLY A 141 12.60 8.30 -10.53
C GLY A 141 13.60 9.16 -11.31
N ALA A 142 14.33 8.54 -12.25
CA ALA A 142 15.27 9.29 -13.10
C ALA A 142 14.55 10.28 -14.03
N PHE A 143 13.38 9.91 -14.57
CA PHE A 143 12.53 10.80 -15.37
C PHE A 143 11.94 11.95 -14.54
N LEU A 144 11.58 11.67 -13.29
CA LEU A 144 10.96 12.63 -12.38
C LEU A 144 11.89 13.74 -11.87
N CYS A 145 13.18 13.71 -12.24
CA CYS A 145 14.13 14.79 -11.97
C CYS A 145 13.98 16.00 -12.90
N GLY A 146 13.00 15.98 -13.83
CA GLY A 146 12.69 17.08 -14.74
C GLY A 146 11.93 18.26 -14.08
N PRO A 147 11.55 19.28 -14.87
CA PRO A 147 10.80 20.43 -14.35
C PRO A 147 9.42 20.04 -13.82
N ARG A 148 9.19 20.21 -12.51
CA ARG A 148 7.94 19.84 -11.79
C ARG A 148 6.65 20.28 -12.50
N LYS A 149 6.53 21.57 -12.84
CA LYS A 149 5.32 22.10 -13.51
C LYS A 149 5.02 21.40 -14.84
N LYS A 150 6.06 21.04 -15.60
CA LYS A 150 5.91 20.33 -16.87
C LYS A 150 5.41 18.89 -16.63
N LEU A 151 6.02 18.20 -15.67
CA LEU A 151 5.64 16.82 -15.31
C LEU A 151 4.19 16.74 -14.81
N VAL A 152 3.76 17.72 -14.00
CA VAL A 152 2.36 17.82 -13.52
C VAL A 152 1.40 18.00 -14.70
N ALA A 153 1.70 18.93 -15.62
CA ALA A 153 0.86 19.17 -16.79
C ALA A 153 0.80 17.95 -17.72
N GLU A 154 1.93 17.30 -18.00
CA GLU A 154 2.01 16.08 -18.82
C GLU A 154 1.20 14.94 -18.19
N LEU A 155 1.31 14.76 -16.86
CA LEU A 155 0.54 13.74 -16.16
C LEU A 155 -0.96 14.03 -16.20
N ARG A 156 -1.37 15.29 -15.95
CA ARG A 156 -2.78 15.70 -16.06
C ARG A 156 -3.35 15.45 -17.45
N GLU A 157 -2.61 15.78 -18.50
CA GLU A 157 -3.03 15.52 -19.88
C GLU A 157 -3.22 14.02 -20.13
N ARG A 158 -2.28 13.19 -19.68
CA ARG A 158 -2.38 11.73 -19.79
C ARG A 158 -3.54 11.14 -18.96
N ARG A 159 -3.94 11.81 -17.88
CA ARG A 159 -5.08 11.41 -17.04
C ARG A 159 -6.39 12.05 -17.48
N LYS A 160 -6.41 12.87 -18.52
CA LYS A 160 -7.63 13.53 -18.98
C LYS A 160 -8.59 12.52 -19.60
N VAL A 161 -9.86 12.65 -19.24
CA VAL A 161 -10.99 11.94 -19.87
C VAL A 161 -11.94 12.98 -20.43
N LYS A 162 -12.30 12.82 -21.70
CA LYS A 162 -13.38 13.58 -22.34
C LYS A 162 -14.69 12.83 -22.15
N ILE A 163 -15.63 13.42 -21.41
CA ILE A 163 -16.94 12.86 -21.14
C ILE A 163 -17.77 12.86 -22.42
N THR A 164 -18.32 11.69 -22.77
CA THR A 164 -19.22 11.50 -23.91
C THR A 164 -20.67 11.34 -23.46
N SER A 165 -20.90 10.87 -22.24
CA SER A 165 -22.22 10.71 -21.65
C SER A 165 -22.11 10.77 -20.14
N ALA A 166 -22.84 11.70 -19.52
CA ALA A 166 -22.98 11.75 -18.06
C ALA A 166 -23.76 10.53 -17.54
N ASN A 167 -23.61 10.22 -16.25
CA ASN A 167 -24.44 9.20 -15.61
C ASN A 167 -25.91 9.62 -15.65
N SER A 168 -26.75 8.82 -16.31
CA SER A 168 -28.19 9.07 -16.42
C SER A 168 -28.94 8.89 -15.10
N ASN A 169 -28.32 8.22 -14.14
CA ASN A 169 -28.85 8.02 -12.80
C ASN A 169 -27.73 8.34 -11.79
N PRO A 170 -27.41 9.59 -11.48
CA PRO A 170 -26.44 9.91 -10.43
C PRO A 170 -26.97 9.52 -9.04
N ILE A 171 -26.10 9.42 -8.04
CA ILE A 171 -26.52 9.30 -6.63
C ILE A 171 -27.35 10.54 -6.27
N ARG A 172 -28.47 10.36 -5.55
CA ARG A 172 -29.34 11.49 -5.14
C ARG A 172 -29.39 11.64 -3.62
N GLU A 173 -29.44 10.54 -2.90
CA GLU A 173 -29.48 10.50 -1.43
C GLU A 173 -28.27 9.73 -0.88
N PRO A 174 -27.07 10.36 -0.76
CA PRO A 174 -25.85 9.67 -0.37
C PRO A 174 -25.93 8.90 0.96
N LEU A 175 -26.72 9.39 1.92
CA LEU A 175 -26.90 8.74 3.23
C LEU A 175 -27.71 7.44 3.14
N GLU A 176 -28.49 7.26 2.08
CA GLU A 176 -29.36 6.10 1.86
C GLU A 176 -28.83 5.17 0.76
N GLU A 177 -28.25 5.75 -0.29
CA GLU A 177 -27.81 5.05 -1.51
C GLU A 177 -26.37 4.53 -1.42
N ILE A 178 -25.58 4.95 -0.42
CA ILE A 178 -24.17 4.54 -0.27
C ILE A 178 -23.97 3.73 1.01
N LEU A 179 -23.39 2.54 0.86
CA LEU A 179 -22.89 1.76 1.99
C LEU A 179 -21.46 2.18 2.34
N PHE A 180 -21.28 2.78 3.52
CA PHE A 180 -19.96 3.13 4.01
C PHE A 180 -19.28 1.90 4.59
N THR A 181 -17.98 1.79 4.36
CA THR A 181 -17.17 0.63 4.74
C THR A 181 -15.86 1.09 5.37
N GLY A 182 -15.39 0.35 6.36
CA GLY A 182 -14.12 0.61 7.02
C GLY A 182 -13.51 -0.66 7.59
N ASN A 183 -12.26 -0.59 8.01
CA ASN A 183 -11.55 -1.69 8.65
C ASN A 183 -11.03 -1.28 10.01
N ILE A 184 -11.11 -2.22 10.95
CA ILE A 184 -10.53 -2.17 12.27
C ILE A 184 -9.46 -3.26 12.30
N LEU A 185 -8.21 -2.87 12.47
CA LEU A 185 -7.08 -3.79 12.48
C LEU A 185 -6.53 -3.82 13.90
N LEU A 186 -6.64 -4.94 14.60
CA LEU A 186 -6.21 -5.05 15.99
C LEU A 186 -4.88 -5.79 16.11
N THR A 187 -4.04 -5.35 17.05
CA THR A 187 -2.83 -6.07 17.46
C THR A 187 -2.72 -6.20 18.97
N VAL A 188 -1.76 -7.00 19.42
CA VAL A 188 -1.46 -7.25 20.82
C VAL A 188 -1.19 -5.94 21.59
N PRO A 189 -1.50 -5.90 22.91
CA PRO A 189 -1.34 -4.70 23.71
C PRO A 189 0.12 -4.30 23.89
N LEU A 190 0.37 -2.99 24.04
CA LEU A 190 1.71 -2.46 24.33
C LEU A 190 2.17 -2.77 25.77
N THR A 191 1.22 -2.89 26.69
CA THR A 191 1.45 -3.16 28.12
C THR A 191 1.35 -4.64 28.46
N GLU A 192 2.01 -5.05 29.54
CA GLU A 192 1.89 -6.39 30.15
C GLU A 192 0.96 -6.38 31.37
N ASP A 193 0.59 -5.21 31.87
CA ASP A 193 -0.25 -5.08 33.05
C ASP A 193 -1.75 -5.08 32.67
N PRO A 194 -2.54 -6.09 33.07
CA PRO A 194 -3.96 -6.17 32.75
C PRO A 194 -4.77 -4.99 33.30
N GLN A 195 -4.33 -4.32 34.36
CA GLN A 195 -5.03 -3.17 34.93
C GLN A 195 -4.93 -1.90 34.07
N THR A 196 -3.94 -1.86 33.18
CA THR A 196 -3.68 -0.71 32.30
C THR A 196 -4.35 -0.84 30.92
N LEU A 197 -5.05 -1.95 30.66
CA LEU A 197 -5.78 -2.15 29.42
C LEU A 197 -7.08 -1.33 29.41
N HIS A 198 -7.09 -0.25 28.64
CA HIS A 198 -8.28 0.56 28.41
C HIS A 198 -9.19 -0.06 27.34
N LEU A 199 -10.51 0.14 27.46
CA LEU A 199 -11.49 -0.31 26.46
C LEU A 199 -11.49 -1.84 26.23
N VAL A 200 -11.10 -2.60 27.25
CA VAL A 200 -11.11 -4.07 27.25
C VAL A 200 -11.99 -4.56 28.39
N PRO A 201 -12.98 -5.42 28.14
CA PRO A 201 -13.74 -6.07 29.21
C PRO A 201 -12.79 -6.82 30.18
N ARG A 202 -13.00 -6.67 31.49
CA ARG A 202 -12.06 -7.15 32.52
C ARG A 202 -11.80 -8.66 32.42
N GLU A 203 -12.82 -9.42 32.06
CA GLU A 203 -12.79 -10.86 31.85
C GLU A 203 -11.93 -11.29 30.65
N LEU A 204 -11.67 -10.38 29.69
CA LEU A 204 -10.84 -10.64 28.51
C LEU A 204 -9.38 -10.18 28.67
N ALA A 205 -9.06 -9.43 29.72
CA ALA A 205 -7.75 -8.79 29.90
C ALA A 205 -6.59 -9.81 29.84
N TYR A 206 -6.70 -10.93 30.56
CA TYR A 206 -5.68 -11.99 30.51
C TYR A 206 -5.59 -12.66 29.15
N SER A 207 -6.72 -12.97 28.51
CA SER A 207 -6.76 -13.59 27.17
C SER A 207 -6.08 -12.71 26.10
N VAL A 208 -6.24 -11.38 26.21
CA VAL A 208 -5.57 -10.41 25.35
C VAL A 208 -4.05 -10.41 25.57
N LEU A 209 -3.60 -10.47 26.83
CA LEU A 209 -2.16 -10.50 27.15
C LEU A 209 -1.49 -11.80 26.69
N GLU A 210 -2.19 -12.93 26.78
CA GLU A 210 -1.66 -14.22 26.31
C GLU A 210 -1.36 -14.21 24.80
N ALA A 211 -2.08 -13.42 24.00
CA ALA A 211 -1.81 -13.30 22.56
C ALA A 211 -0.42 -12.71 22.25
N ARG A 212 0.23 -12.02 23.20
CA ARG A 212 1.62 -11.53 23.05
C ARG A 212 2.65 -12.66 22.92
N LYS A 213 2.31 -13.87 23.37
CA LYS A 213 3.20 -15.04 23.32
C LYS A 213 3.15 -15.73 21.95
N ASP A 214 2.12 -15.45 21.17
CA ASP A 214 1.97 -16.04 19.84
C ASP A 214 2.82 -15.27 18.82
N GLN A 215 3.21 -15.95 17.75
CA GLN A 215 3.86 -15.29 16.62
C GLN A 215 2.82 -14.51 15.81
N GLN A 216 3.16 -13.27 15.45
CA GLN A 216 2.34 -12.47 14.55
C GLN A 216 2.18 -13.16 13.18
N THR A 217 0.94 -13.30 12.73
CA THR A 217 0.56 -14.02 11.50
C THR A 217 0.33 -13.07 10.32
N TYR A 218 -0.18 -11.87 10.58
CA TYR A 218 -0.53 -10.88 9.55
C TYR A 218 0.12 -9.52 9.83
N TRP A 219 0.53 -8.80 8.76
CA TRP A 219 1.23 -7.52 8.87
C TRP A 219 0.41 -6.39 8.26
N TYR A 220 -0.19 -5.60 9.13
CA TYR A 220 -0.93 -4.39 8.76
C TYR A 220 -0.07 -3.12 8.92
N ASP A 221 -0.42 -2.07 8.19
CA ASP A 221 0.35 -0.82 8.14
C ASP A 221 0.37 -0.04 9.47
N HIS A 222 -0.72 -0.12 10.24
CA HIS A 222 -0.88 0.56 11.53
C HIS A 222 -2.03 -0.10 12.33
N PRO A 223 -1.85 -1.35 12.79
CA PRO A 223 -2.87 -1.98 13.61
C PRO A 223 -2.98 -1.27 14.97
N ILE A 224 -4.20 -1.14 15.46
CA ILE A 224 -4.56 -0.55 16.75
C ILE A 224 -4.14 -1.53 17.85
N PRO A 225 -3.19 -1.18 18.73
CA PRO A 225 -2.87 -2.00 19.88
C PRO A 225 -4.09 -2.06 20.81
N ILE A 226 -4.50 -3.25 21.20
CA ILE A 226 -5.59 -3.41 22.16
C ILE A 226 -5.16 -2.79 23.50
N GLY A 227 -6.09 -2.17 24.23
CA GLY A 227 -5.80 -1.58 25.54
C GLY A 227 -5.39 -0.12 25.52
N ILE A 228 -5.35 0.55 24.36
CA ILE A 228 -4.97 1.98 24.29
C ILE A 228 -6.08 2.92 24.81
N PRO A 229 -5.72 4.07 25.40
CA PRO A 229 -6.68 5.07 25.86
C PRO A 229 -7.64 5.53 24.76
N LYS A 230 -8.86 5.94 25.14
CA LYS A 230 -9.90 6.38 24.20
C LYS A 230 -9.47 7.56 23.32
N GLU A 231 -8.64 8.45 23.87
CA GLU A 231 -8.15 9.65 23.18
C GLU A 231 -7.19 9.31 22.04
N LYS A 232 -6.61 8.10 22.05
CA LYS A 232 -5.69 7.59 21.03
C LYS A 232 -6.31 6.51 20.17
N ASN A 233 -7.59 6.18 20.37
CA ASN A 233 -8.24 5.07 19.71
C ASN A 233 -8.93 5.54 18.41
N GLU A 234 -8.41 5.08 17.27
CA GLU A 234 -8.92 5.44 15.94
C GLU A 234 -10.37 5.01 15.72
N VAL A 235 -10.84 3.91 16.32
CA VAL A 235 -12.26 3.49 16.23
C VAL A 235 -13.18 4.52 16.88
N VAL A 236 -12.82 4.95 18.09
CA VAL A 236 -13.56 5.99 18.82
C VAL A 236 -13.54 7.29 18.04
N TYR A 237 -12.38 7.69 17.52
CA TYR A 237 -12.20 8.94 16.80
C TYR A 237 -12.99 8.99 15.49
N GLY A 238 -12.75 8.03 14.59
CA GLY A 238 -13.34 8.02 13.26
C GLY A 238 -14.86 7.89 13.27
N LEU A 239 -15.43 7.09 14.18
CA LEU A 239 -16.88 6.94 14.28
C LEU A 239 -17.57 8.20 14.82
N ARG A 240 -16.95 8.89 15.78
CA ARG A 240 -17.46 10.19 16.24
C ARG A 240 -17.44 11.22 15.12
N ALA A 241 -16.34 11.33 14.40
CA ALA A 241 -16.20 12.26 13.29
C ALA A 241 -17.18 11.95 12.15
N LEU A 242 -17.41 10.67 11.83
CA LEU A 242 -18.41 10.28 10.84
C LEU A 242 -19.83 10.63 11.29
N ASN A 243 -20.16 10.40 12.58
CA ASN A 243 -21.45 10.78 13.14
C ASN A 243 -21.67 12.30 13.08
N GLU A 244 -20.66 13.10 13.43
CA GLU A 244 -20.67 14.56 13.32
C GLU A 244 -20.83 15.02 11.86
N ALA A 245 -20.18 14.36 10.91
CA ALA A 245 -20.33 14.66 9.49
C ALA A 245 -21.77 14.46 9.00
N VAL A 246 -22.46 13.42 9.49
CA VAL A 246 -23.88 13.18 9.17
C VAL A 246 -24.79 14.18 9.90
N ALA A 247 -24.47 14.55 11.14
CA ALA A 247 -25.20 15.59 11.86
C ALA A 247 -25.18 16.92 11.10
N PHE A 248 -24.02 17.27 10.51
CA PHE A 248 -23.87 18.45 9.66
C PHE A 248 -24.78 18.39 8.44
N GLU A 249 -24.86 17.25 7.73
CA GLU A 249 -25.76 17.11 6.57
C GLU A 249 -27.22 17.35 6.94
N LYS A 250 -27.67 16.81 8.08
CA LYS A 250 -29.05 16.99 8.56
C LYS A 250 -29.35 18.43 8.93
N LYS A 251 -28.42 19.10 9.61
CA LYS A 251 -28.61 20.45 10.12
C LYS A 251 -28.46 21.53 9.04
N ALA A 252 -27.46 21.38 8.18
CA ALA A 252 -27.00 22.45 7.29
C ALA A 252 -27.29 22.19 5.81
N ARG A 253 -27.54 20.94 5.40
CA ARG A 253 -27.74 20.55 3.98
C ARG A 253 -29.10 19.93 3.68
N GLY A 254 -30.00 19.85 4.66
CA GLY A 254 -31.38 19.42 4.45
C GLY A 254 -31.57 17.91 4.32
N ALA A 255 -30.58 17.10 4.73
CA ALA A 255 -30.76 15.66 4.79
C ALA A 255 -31.84 15.27 5.82
N SER A 256 -32.57 14.18 5.55
CA SER A 256 -33.67 13.73 6.41
C SER A 256 -33.24 13.57 7.88
N PRO A 257 -33.99 14.09 8.87
CA PRO A 257 -33.61 13.98 10.28
C PRO A 257 -33.59 12.53 10.77
N THR A 258 -34.38 11.66 10.17
CA THR A 258 -34.54 10.25 10.57
C THR A 258 -33.53 9.30 9.93
N VAL A 259 -32.85 9.71 8.86
CA VAL A 259 -31.91 8.83 8.15
C VAL A 259 -30.70 8.50 9.02
N ARG A 260 -30.23 7.26 8.96
CA ARG A 260 -28.99 6.83 9.61
C ARG A 260 -28.06 6.26 8.55
N LEU A 261 -26.79 6.65 8.62
CA LEU A 261 -25.77 6.19 7.69
C LEU A 261 -25.38 4.75 8.02
N LYS A 262 -25.49 3.85 7.04
CA LYS A 262 -25.06 2.45 7.21
C LYS A 262 -23.55 2.35 7.06
N CYS A 263 -22.88 1.82 8.07
CA CYS A 263 -21.43 1.63 8.12
C CYS A 263 -21.07 0.17 8.45
N VAL A 264 -20.44 -0.53 7.51
CA VAL A 264 -19.91 -1.88 7.70
C VAL A 264 -18.44 -1.80 8.10
N LEU A 265 -18.11 -2.35 9.25
CA LEU A 265 -16.73 -2.39 9.76
C LEU A 265 -16.25 -3.84 9.79
N SER A 266 -15.20 -4.12 9.03
CA SER A 266 -14.44 -5.37 9.18
C SER A 266 -13.55 -5.29 10.42
N VAL A 267 -13.38 -6.41 11.12
CA VAL A 267 -12.48 -6.53 12.26
C VAL A 267 -11.47 -7.64 11.96
N SER A 268 -10.24 -7.22 11.69
CA SER A 268 -9.11 -8.10 11.40
C SER A 268 -8.10 -8.07 12.55
N VAL A 269 -7.40 -9.18 12.75
CA VAL A 269 -6.40 -9.30 13.82
C VAL A 269 -5.03 -9.70 13.28
N THR A 270 -3.96 -9.34 13.98
CA THR A 270 -2.59 -9.72 13.62
C THR A 270 -2.19 -11.10 14.14
N HIS A 271 -2.90 -11.63 15.15
CA HIS A 271 -2.62 -12.91 15.82
C HIS A 271 -3.89 -13.75 15.90
N ASP A 272 -3.79 -15.04 15.60
CA ASP A 272 -4.95 -15.94 15.54
C ASP A 272 -5.73 -16.05 16.85
N ARG A 273 -5.04 -16.00 18.01
CA ARG A 273 -5.70 -16.04 19.32
C ARG A 273 -6.64 -14.85 19.57
N LEU A 274 -6.44 -13.73 18.88
CA LEU A 274 -7.31 -12.56 19.04
C LEU A 274 -8.66 -12.73 18.32
N GLN A 275 -8.80 -13.66 17.38
CA GLN A 275 -9.99 -13.78 16.53
C GLN A 275 -11.29 -13.95 17.34
N GLY A 276 -11.29 -14.85 18.31
CA GLY A 276 -12.47 -15.15 19.14
C GLY A 276 -12.85 -14.04 20.14
N ILE A 277 -11.94 -13.12 20.44
CA ILE A 277 -12.13 -12.06 21.45
C ILE A 277 -12.19 -10.64 20.87
N ALA A 278 -11.90 -10.48 19.58
CA ALA A 278 -11.86 -9.17 18.91
C ALA A 278 -13.22 -8.46 18.92
N LYS A 279 -14.32 -9.18 18.62
CA LYS A 279 -15.65 -8.57 18.51
C LYS A 279 -16.13 -7.93 19.83
N PRO A 280 -16.11 -8.61 20.99
CA PRO A 280 -16.47 -7.98 22.26
C PRO A 280 -15.63 -6.73 22.58
N ILE A 281 -14.33 -6.75 22.27
CA ILE A 281 -13.42 -5.62 22.48
C ILE A 281 -13.82 -4.42 21.62
N VAL A 282 -14.08 -4.64 20.33
CA VAL A 282 -14.53 -3.56 19.42
C VAL A 282 -15.87 -3.00 19.84
N VAL A 283 -16.81 -3.83 20.31
CA VAL A 283 -18.09 -3.37 20.84
C VAL A 283 -17.88 -2.42 22.01
N GLU A 284 -16.93 -2.70 22.90
CA GLU A 284 -16.60 -1.81 24.01
C GLU A 284 -15.97 -0.49 23.53
N MET A 285 -15.08 -0.53 22.54
CA MET A 285 -14.55 0.68 21.89
C MET A 285 -15.67 1.56 21.31
N ILE A 286 -16.64 0.95 20.62
CA ILE A 286 -17.79 1.66 20.03
C ILE A 286 -18.67 2.29 21.10
N ARG A 287 -18.95 1.59 22.21
CA ARG A 287 -19.72 2.16 23.33
C ARG A 287 -19.05 3.40 23.91
N CYS A 288 -17.72 3.39 24.00
CA CYS A 288 -16.94 4.52 24.48
C CYS A 288 -16.84 5.69 23.49
N ALA A 289 -17.26 5.50 22.23
CA ALA A 289 -17.36 6.58 21.26
C ALA A 289 -18.50 7.57 21.56
N GLY A 290 -19.41 7.23 22.48
CA GLY A 290 -20.53 8.08 22.87
C GLY A 290 -21.78 7.83 22.02
N ASP A 291 -22.68 8.82 21.96
CA ASP A 291 -23.94 8.68 21.21
C ASP A 291 -23.70 8.80 19.70
N LEU A 292 -23.77 7.66 19.01
CA LEU A 292 -23.67 7.55 17.55
C LEU A 292 -25.08 7.54 16.92
N ALA A 293 -25.90 8.53 17.28
CA ALA A 293 -27.31 8.65 16.91
C ALA A 293 -27.58 8.72 15.39
N HIS A 294 -26.56 8.89 14.56
CA HIS A 294 -26.71 9.02 13.10
C HIS A 294 -26.12 7.84 12.32
N LEU A 295 -25.60 6.81 12.99
CA LEU A 295 -24.92 5.68 12.35
C LEU A 295 -25.58 4.34 12.67
N ASP A 296 -25.73 3.49 11.66
CA ASP A 296 -26.02 2.07 11.84
C ASP A 296 -24.74 1.27 11.58
N ILE A 297 -24.16 0.69 12.64
CA ILE A 297 -22.85 0.03 12.58
C ILE A 297 -23.02 -1.49 12.55
N TYR A 298 -22.39 -2.12 11.57
CA TYR A 298 -22.41 -3.57 11.39
C TYR A 298 -20.98 -4.12 11.44
N LEU A 299 -20.69 -4.95 12.44
CA LEU A 299 -19.37 -5.56 12.63
C LEU A 299 -19.28 -6.91 11.93
N TRP A 300 -18.18 -7.11 11.20
CA TRP A 300 -17.85 -8.36 10.53
C TRP A 300 -16.48 -8.85 10.96
N THR A 301 -16.44 -9.92 11.75
CA THR A 301 -15.23 -10.70 12.01
C THR A 301 -15.15 -11.89 11.05
N GLU A 302 -14.05 -12.63 11.11
CA GLU A 302 -13.87 -13.85 10.31
C GLU A 302 -15.01 -14.86 10.56
N ASN A 303 -15.47 -14.98 11.81
CA ASN A 303 -16.59 -15.85 12.15
C ASN A 303 -17.89 -15.45 11.43
N GLU A 304 -18.16 -14.15 11.28
CA GLU A 304 -19.33 -13.68 10.54
C GLU A 304 -19.18 -13.92 9.03
N THR A 305 -17.98 -13.76 8.46
CA THR A 305 -17.74 -14.06 7.05
C THR A 305 -17.82 -15.54 6.74
N ASP A 306 -17.31 -16.40 7.63
CA ASP A 306 -17.43 -17.85 7.50
C ASP A 306 -18.89 -18.28 7.57
N SER A 307 -19.63 -17.76 8.56
CA SER A 307 -21.07 -18.00 8.67
C SER A 307 -21.84 -17.52 7.44
N LEU A 308 -21.43 -16.42 6.80
CA LEU A 308 -22.04 -15.95 5.56
C LEU A 308 -21.79 -16.96 4.42
N VAL A 309 -20.58 -17.49 4.29
CA VAL A 309 -20.28 -18.48 3.26
C VAL A 309 -21.05 -19.77 3.51
N GLU A 310 -20.98 -20.32 4.72
CA GLU A 310 -21.59 -21.63 5.06
C GLU A 310 -23.11 -21.61 4.99
N ARG A 311 -23.75 -20.52 5.43
CA ARG A 311 -25.21 -20.48 5.61
C ARG A 311 -25.95 -19.77 4.49
N VAL A 312 -25.24 -18.98 3.66
CA VAL A 312 -25.88 -18.18 2.60
C VAL A 312 -25.24 -18.48 1.25
N LEU A 313 -23.95 -18.19 1.06
CA LEU A 313 -23.34 -18.22 -0.28
C LEU A 313 -23.13 -19.64 -0.81
N GLY A 314 -22.66 -20.57 0.01
CA GLY A 314 -22.48 -21.98 -0.34
C GLY A 314 -23.81 -22.65 -0.73
N PRO A 315 -24.85 -22.58 0.13
CA PRO A 315 -26.17 -23.07 -0.22
C PRO A 315 -26.77 -22.42 -1.48
N ALA A 316 -26.56 -21.11 -1.68
CA ALA A 316 -27.00 -20.42 -2.89
C ALA A 316 -26.27 -20.93 -4.15
N ALA A 317 -24.95 -21.12 -4.09
CA ALA A 317 -24.17 -21.65 -5.20
C ALA A 317 -24.62 -23.08 -5.57
N ARG A 318 -24.87 -23.94 -4.57
CA ARG A 318 -25.42 -25.29 -4.79
C ARG A 318 -26.80 -25.23 -5.43
N HIS A 319 -27.69 -24.39 -4.92
CA HIS A 319 -29.08 -24.32 -5.37
C HIS A 319 -29.23 -23.72 -6.78
N TYR A 320 -28.59 -22.57 -7.04
CA TYR A 320 -28.78 -21.82 -8.29
C TYR A 320 -27.82 -22.23 -9.40
N MET A 321 -26.64 -22.76 -9.05
CA MET A 321 -25.58 -23.05 -10.02
C MET A 321 -25.15 -24.52 -10.04
N GLY A 322 -25.63 -25.34 -9.10
CA GLY A 322 -25.28 -26.76 -9.01
C GLY A 322 -23.81 -27.01 -8.68
N VAL A 323 -23.13 -26.06 -8.02
CA VAL A 323 -21.70 -26.15 -7.70
C VAL A 323 -21.45 -26.16 -6.19
N GLU A 324 -20.56 -27.06 -5.76
CA GLU A 324 -19.97 -27.04 -4.42
C GLU A 324 -18.79 -26.07 -4.42
N ALA A 325 -18.99 -24.89 -3.83
CA ALA A 325 -18.01 -23.81 -3.92
C ALA A 325 -17.62 -23.20 -2.58
N GLU A 326 -17.97 -23.86 -1.47
CA GLU A 326 -17.72 -23.34 -0.12
C GLU A 326 -16.22 -23.06 0.11
N ASP A 327 -15.34 -24.00 -0.20
CA ASP A 327 -13.89 -23.83 -0.07
C ASP A 327 -13.34 -22.69 -0.91
N GLN A 328 -13.84 -22.56 -2.15
CA GLN A 328 -13.43 -21.50 -3.06
C GLN A 328 -13.89 -20.13 -2.55
N LEU A 329 -15.11 -20.04 -2.02
CA LEU A 329 -15.68 -18.82 -1.45
C LEU A 329 -14.99 -18.45 -0.13
N LYS A 330 -14.76 -19.41 0.78
CA LYS A 330 -14.00 -19.19 2.03
C LYS A 330 -12.62 -18.61 1.76
N ARG A 331 -11.97 -19.01 0.67
CA ARG A 331 -10.66 -18.47 0.31
C ARG A 331 -10.68 -16.98 -0.05
N ILE A 332 -11.74 -16.48 -0.67
CA ILE A 332 -11.80 -15.08 -1.15
C ILE A 332 -12.67 -14.15 -0.27
N ILE A 333 -13.66 -14.70 0.43
CA ILE A 333 -14.54 -13.98 1.36
C ILE A 333 -13.95 -14.15 2.76
N GLY A 334 -13.54 -13.05 3.37
CA GLY A 334 -13.05 -13.02 4.74
C GLY A 334 -12.45 -11.68 5.10
N VAL A 335 -12.14 -11.51 6.39
CA VAL A 335 -11.56 -10.27 6.92
C VAL A 335 -10.19 -10.50 7.57
N ASN A 336 -9.87 -11.72 7.99
CA ASN A 336 -8.50 -12.09 8.36
C ASN A 336 -7.71 -12.53 7.13
N GLY A 337 -6.38 -12.37 7.19
CA GLY A 337 -5.51 -12.62 6.05
C GLY A 337 -4.69 -11.39 5.67
N GLU A 338 -4.03 -11.52 4.52
CA GLU A 338 -3.43 -10.37 3.86
C GLU A 338 -4.50 -9.36 3.45
N TYR A 339 -4.10 -8.10 3.42
CA TYR A 339 -4.97 -6.93 3.25
C TYR A 339 -5.93 -7.01 2.05
N GLY A 340 -5.52 -7.66 0.97
CA GLY A 340 -6.32 -7.85 -0.24
C GLY A 340 -7.64 -8.62 -0.02
N ARG A 341 -7.65 -9.62 0.88
CA ARG A 341 -8.85 -10.43 1.15
C ARG A 341 -9.94 -9.57 1.78
N HIS A 342 -9.62 -8.86 2.86
CA HIS A 342 -10.58 -8.01 3.56
C HIS A 342 -11.00 -6.80 2.72
N TYR A 343 -10.10 -6.23 1.92
CA TYR A 343 -10.42 -5.06 1.10
C TYR A 343 -11.44 -5.41 0.03
N SER A 344 -11.27 -6.59 -0.59
CA SER A 344 -12.23 -7.11 -1.55
C SER A 344 -13.58 -7.41 -0.90
N PHE A 345 -13.59 -8.02 0.29
CA PHE A 345 -14.83 -8.25 1.05
C PHE A 345 -15.59 -6.94 1.33
N LEU A 346 -14.91 -5.91 1.84
CA LEU A 346 -15.54 -4.61 2.13
C LEU A 346 -16.19 -3.97 0.91
N ARG A 347 -15.65 -4.19 -0.31
CA ARG A 347 -16.31 -3.73 -1.54
C ARG A 347 -17.48 -4.62 -1.91
N ALA A 348 -17.24 -5.93 -1.91
CA ALA A 348 -18.16 -6.93 -2.39
C ALA A 348 -19.45 -7.02 -1.57
N ILE A 349 -19.38 -6.81 -0.25
CA ILE A 349 -20.54 -6.91 0.65
C ILE A 349 -21.69 -5.99 0.24
N SER A 350 -21.39 -4.85 -0.39
CA SER A 350 -22.42 -3.92 -0.89
C SER A 350 -23.33 -4.53 -1.96
N ALA A 351 -22.79 -5.39 -2.85
CA ALA A 351 -23.57 -6.04 -3.89
C ALA A 351 -24.55 -7.07 -3.31
N LEU A 352 -24.16 -7.76 -2.24
CA LEU A 352 -25.04 -8.66 -1.48
C LEU A 352 -26.06 -7.88 -0.66
N TRP A 353 -25.62 -6.83 0.03
CA TRP A 353 -26.50 -5.96 0.84
C TRP A 353 -27.63 -5.36 0.00
N HIS A 354 -27.32 -4.97 -1.23
CA HIS A 354 -28.31 -4.47 -2.18
C HIS A 354 -29.40 -5.51 -2.52
N VAL A 355 -29.06 -6.79 -2.54
CA VAL A 355 -30.05 -7.87 -2.79
C VAL A 355 -30.83 -8.22 -1.52
N CYS A 356 -30.13 -8.39 -0.40
CA CYS A 356 -30.69 -9.02 0.79
C CYS A 356 -31.29 -8.04 1.79
N CYS A 357 -30.83 -6.77 1.80
CA CYS A 357 -31.11 -5.84 2.89
C CYS A 357 -31.72 -4.51 2.42
N ASP A 358 -31.14 -3.86 1.40
CA ASP A 358 -31.62 -2.56 0.92
C ASP A 358 -31.35 -2.33 -0.58
N HIS A 359 -32.39 -2.54 -1.40
CA HIS A 359 -32.36 -2.36 -2.86
C HIS A 359 -32.17 -0.90 -3.31
N ARG A 360 -32.20 0.06 -2.39
CA ARG A 360 -31.92 1.47 -2.69
C ARG A 360 -30.42 1.77 -2.72
N LEU A 361 -29.59 0.85 -2.22
CA LEU A 361 -28.13 0.99 -2.33
C LEU A 361 -27.68 0.96 -3.77
N ARG A 362 -26.75 1.85 -4.11
CA ARG A 362 -26.24 2.02 -5.47
C ARG A 362 -24.72 2.11 -5.52
N ALA A 363 -24.08 2.35 -4.39
CA ALA A 363 -22.63 2.39 -4.29
C ALA A 363 -22.13 1.92 -2.93
N THR A 364 -20.82 1.70 -2.86
CA THR A 364 -20.06 1.62 -1.61
C THR A 364 -18.94 2.64 -1.60
N PHE A 365 -18.63 3.17 -0.43
CA PHE A 365 -17.52 4.08 -0.20
C PHE A 365 -16.69 3.62 1.01
N LYS A 366 -15.37 3.57 0.85
CA LYS A 366 -14.44 3.16 1.91
C LYS A 366 -13.85 4.39 2.58
N ILE A 367 -13.86 4.37 3.91
CA ILE A 367 -13.17 5.33 4.78
C ILE A 367 -12.11 4.59 5.61
N ASP A 368 -11.11 5.33 6.06
CA ASP A 368 -10.26 4.89 7.16
C ASP A 368 -10.67 5.64 8.43
N LEU A 369 -10.57 5.01 9.60
CA LEU A 369 -11.04 5.59 10.86
C LEU A 369 -10.06 6.63 11.45
N ASP A 370 -8.88 6.79 10.83
CA ASP A 370 -7.94 7.88 11.06
C ASP A 370 -8.17 9.08 10.12
N GLN A 371 -9.22 9.03 9.28
CA GLN A 371 -9.63 10.07 8.35
C GLN A 371 -11.00 10.64 8.70
N VAL A 372 -11.17 11.95 8.49
CA VAL A 372 -12.43 12.65 8.78
C VAL A 372 -12.89 13.49 7.59
N PHE A 373 -14.20 13.73 7.48
CA PHE A 373 -14.74 14.71 6.54
C PHE A 373 -14.77 16.10 7.21
N PRO A 374 -13.91 17.05 6.84
CA PRO A 374 -13.92 18.38 7.43
C PRO A 374 -15.05 19.23 6.80
N GLN A 375 -16.30 18.91 7.15
CA GLN A 375 -17.50 19.41 6.48
C GLN A 375 -17.55 20.94 6.33
N GLU A 376 -17.34 21.68 7.42
CA GLU A 376 -17.39 23.15 7.40
C GLU A 376 -16.35 23.74 6.43
N GLN A 377 -15.13 23.18 6.46
CA GLN A 377 -14.04 23.63 5.60
C GLN A 377 -14.25 23.23 4.14
N LEU A 378 -14.80 22.05 3.88
CA LEU A 378 -15.21 21.62 2.54
C LEU A 378 -16.20 22.62 1.95
N VAL A 379 -17.24 22.97 2.70
CA VAL A 379 -18.22 23.97 2.26
C VAL A 379 -17.55 25.33 2.01
N ALA A 380 -16.63 25.75 2.88
CA ALA A 380 -15.93 27.03 2.72
C ALA A 380 -15.02 27.08 1.48
N GLU A 381 -14.29 26.00 1.17
CA GLU A 381 -13.28 25.99 0.10
C GLU A 381 -13.79 25.47 -1.25
N THR A 382 -14.84 24.64 -1.25
CA THR A 382 -15.39 23.99 -2.46
C THR A 382 -16.84 24.37 -2.74
N GLY A 383 -17.52 24.99 -1.78
CA GLY A 383 -18.96 25.27 -1.83
C GLY A 383 -19.84 24.05 -1.53
N ARG A 384 -19.24 22.86 -1.32
CA ARG A 384 -19.95 21.58 -1.18
C ARG A 384 -19.50 20.83 0.06
N SER A 385 -20.41 20.11 0.69
CA SER A 385 -20.10 19.13 1.71
C SER A 385 -19.56 17.84 1.08
N ALA A 386 -18.99 16.96 1.89
CA ALA A 386 -18.47 15.67 1.42
C ALA A 386 -19.56 14.86 0.68
N PHE A 387 -20.80 14.89 1.18
CA PHE A 387 -21.90 14.12 0.60
C PHE A 387 -22.43 14.74 -0.70
N GLU A 388 -22.44 16.07 -0.82
CA GLU A 388 -22.78 16.76 -2.08
C GLU A 388 -21.79 16.46 -3.21
N HIS A 389 -20.54 16.10 -2.89
CA HIS A 389 -19.57 15.63 -3.90
C HIS A 389 -19.97 14.29 -4.54
N PHE A 390 -20.72 13.42 -3.85
CA PHE A 390 -21.21 12.15 -4.39
C PHE A 390 -22.35 12.31 -5.38
N LEU A 391 -23.05 13.45 -5.38
CA LEU A 391 -24.14 13.77 -6.31
C LEU A 391 -23.66 14.03 -7.75
N SER A 392 -22.34 13.97 -7.99
CA SER A 392 -21.75 14.30 -9.28
C SER A 392 -22.22 13.34 -10.39
N PRO A 393 -22.80 13.85 -11.49
CA PRO A 393 -23.18 13.01 -12.64
C PRO A 393 -21.96 12.49 -13.43
N MET A 394 -20.75 12.93 -13.08
CA MET A 394 -19.52 12.33 -13.61
C MET A 394 -19.25 10.94 -13.01
N TRP A 395 -19.74 10.64 -11.80
CA TRP A 395 -19.58 9.32 -11.22
C TRP A 395 -20.57 8.37 -11.90
N GLY A 396 -20.06 7.39 -12.64
CA GLY A 396 -20.81 6.53 -13.56
C GLY A 396 -20.91 7.08 -14.98
N ALA A 397 -20.18 8.14 -15.33
CA ALA A 397 -20.14 8.65 -16.70
C ALA A 397 -19.29 7.76 -17.63
N LYS A 398 -19.53 7.92 -18.94
CA LYS A 398 -18.72 7.33 -20.01
C LYS A 398 -17.90 8.42 -20.69
N GLY A 399 -16.72 8.06 -21.16
CA GLY A 399 -15.84 8.99 -21.85
C GLY A 399 -14.76 8.32 -22.69
N LEU A 400 -13.84 9.12 -23.19
CA LEU A 400 -12.63 8.71 -23.90
C LEU A 400 -11.41 9.20 -23.12
N ASP A 401 -10.44 8.33 -22.88
CA ASP A 401 -9.16 8.73 -22.28
C ASP A 401 -8.27 9.49 -23.27
N SER A 402 -7.09 9.93 -22.82
CA SER A 402 -6.11 10.66 -23.64
C SER A 402 -5.59 9.88 -24.84
N SER A 403 -5.80 8.56 -24.90
CA SER A 403 -5.44 7.68 -26.01
C SER A 403 -6.64 7.33 -26.89
N GLY A 404 -7.79 7.98 -26.67
CA GLY A 404 -9.03 7.73 -27.39
C GLY A 404 -9.73 6.42 -27.01
N GLN A 405 -9.34 5.76 -25.92
CA GLN A 405 -9.96 4.52 -25.47
C GLN A 405 -11.24 4.79 -24.67
N PRO A 406 -12.30 4.00 -24.86
CA PRO A 406 -13.52 4.14 -24.07
C PRO A 406 -13.25 3.82 -22.60
N VAL A 407 -13.74 4.68 -21.72
CA VAL A 407 -13.66 4.50 -20.26
C VAL A 407 -15.04 4.64 -19.62
N TYR A 408 -15.22 3.93 -18.52
CA TYR A 408 -16.38 4.03 -17.65
C TYR A 408 -15.92 4.42 -16.25
N LEU A 409 -16.39 5.57 -15.77
CA LEU A 409 -16.04 6.16 -14.49
C LEU A 409 -16.89 5.58 -13.36
N GLY A 410 -17.01 4.25 -13.29
CA GLY A 410 -17.82 3.54 -12.30
C GLY A 410 -17.25 3.56 -10.88
N MET A 411 -15.98 3.96 -10.74
CA MET A 411 -15.35 4.18 -9.44
C MET A 411 -15.15 5.68 -9.19
N ILE A 412 -15.04 6.08 -7.93
CA ILE A 412 -14.77 7.46 -7.51
C ILE A 412 -13.65 7.47 -6.48
N ALA A 413 -12.83 8.50 -6.51
CA ALA A 413 -11.75 8.65 -5.56
C ALA A 413 -11.56 10.15 -5.25
N GLY A 414 -11.42 10.46 -3.95
CA GLY A 414 -11.15 11.81 -3.46
C GLY A 414 -9.67 12.06 -3.22
N ALA A 415 -9.33 12.98 -2.32
CA ALA A 415 -7.96 13.29 -1.92
C ALA A 415 -7.81 13.31 -0.39
N LEU A 416 -6.55 13.36 0.06
CA LEU A 416 -6.17 13.49 1.45
C LEU A 416 -5.38 14.78 1.67
N VAL A 417 -5.54 15.35 2.86
CA VAL A 417 -4.73 16.46 3.38
C VAL A 417 -4.36 16.15 4.83
N ASN A 418 -3.14 16.46 5.25
CA ASN A 418 -2.73 16.23 6.64
C ASN A 418 -3.43 17.21 7.60
N HIS A 419 -3.60 16.83 8.86
CA HIS A 419 -4.18 17.69 9.89
C HIS A 419 -3.60 19.11 9.92
N GLU A 420 -2.27 19.21 9.99
CA GLU A 420 -1.55 20.49 10.09
C GLU A 420 -1.68 21.34 8.82
N ASP A 421 -1.67 20.69 7.66
CA ASP A 421 -1.80 21.34 6.35
C ASP A 421 -3.22 21.86 6.13
N ALA A 422 -4.23 21.14 6.63
CA ALA A 422 -5.63 21.53 6.55
C ALA A 422 -5.91 22.85 7.27
N ALA A 423 -5.11 23.28 8.24
CA ALA A 423 -5.27 24.60 8.85
C ALA A 423 -5.09 25.77 7.84
N HIS A 424 -4.41 25.51 6.71
CA HIS A 424 -4.13 26.50 5.68
C HIS A 424 -5.05 26.35 4.46
N SER A 425 -5.19 25.13 3.93
CA SER A 425 -6.14 24.81 2.85
C SER A 425 -6.27 23.29 2.69
N LEU A 426 -7.45 22.83 2.28
CA LEU A 426 -7.68 21.44 1.89
C LEU A 426 -6.92 21.01 0.62
N PHE A 427 -6.41 21.96 -0.18
CA PHE A 427 -5.69 21.71 -1.43
C PHE A 427 -4.16 21.73 -1.27
N ILE A 428 -3.66 21.54 -0.05
CA ILE A 428 -2.24 21.32 0.19
C ILE A 428 -1.94 19.81 0.05
N PRO A 429 -0.97 19.43 -0.80
CA PRO A 429 -0.64 18.03 -1.01
C PRO A 429 -0.07 17.39 0.26
N ASP A 430 -0.69 16.30 0.70
CA ASP A 430 -0.26 15.48 1.84
C ASP A 430 1.18 14.93 1.65
N VAL A 431 1.54 14.57 0.42
CA VAL A 431 2.89 14.16 0.04
C VAL A 431 3.55 15.25 -0.80
N THR A 432 4.57 15.87 -0.22
CA THR A 432 5.36 16.91 -0.88
C THR A 432 6.66 16.37 -1.48
N TYR A 433 7.14 17.05 -2.54
CA TYR A 433 8.43 16.77 -3.14
C TYR A 433 9.55 16.85 -2.09
N PRO A 434 10.46 15.86 -2.05
CA PRO A 434 11.57 15.86 -1.10
C PRO A 434 12.51 17.03 -1.37
N LYS A 435 12.89 17.75 -0.32
CA LYS A 435 13.88 18.84 -0.37
C LYS A 435 15.32 18.33 -0.17
N GLU A 436 15.46 17.22 0.55
CA GLU A 436 16.75 16.64 0.88
C GLU A 436 17.30 15.78 -0.27
N ILE A 437 18.63 15.66 -0.30
CA ILE A 437 19.32 14.72 -1.20
C ILE A 437 19.02 13.29 -0.70
N PRO A 438 18.58 12.36 -1.58
CA PRO A 438 18.29 10.99 -1.20
C PRO A 438 19.48 10.30 -0.52
N LYS A 439 19.22 9.52 0.54
CA LYS A 439 20.23 8.79 1.32
C LYS A 439 19.87 7.31 1.46
N ALA A 440 20.81 6.50 1.94
CA ALA A 440 20.59 5.08 2.21
C ALA A 440 19.99 4.33 1.00
N ASP A 441 18.81 3.70 1.16
CA ASP A 441 18.13 2.97 0.08
C ASP A 441 17.49 3.87 -0.98
N GLU A 442 17.27 5.16 -0.69
CA GLU A 442 16.61 6.08 -1.60
C GLU A 442 17.44 6.34 -2.86
N ILE A 443 18.77 6.14 -2.79
CA ILE A 443 19.65 6.21 -3.95
C ILE A 443 19.39 5.08 -4.98
N ILE A 444 18.74 4.00 -4.55
CA ILE A 444 18.32 2.89 -5.39
C ILE A 444 16.87 3.07 -5.82
N PHE A 445 16.00 3.47 -4.89
CA PHE A 445 14.55 3.61 -5.14
C PHE A 445 13.94 4.63 -4.18
N PHE A 446 13.26 5.65 -4.71
CA PHE A 446 12.69 6.72 -3.89
C PHE A 446 11.23 6.98 -4.24
N SER A 447 10.33 6.22 -3.62
CA SER A 447 8.89 6.29 -3.87
C SER A 447 8.29 7.67 -3.58
N ARG A 448 8.85 8.48 -2.67
CA ARG A 448 8.31 9.82 -2.38
C ARG A 448 8.23 10.72 -3.62
N LEU A 449 9.12 10.56 -4.61
CA LEU A 449 9.09 11.34 -5.84
C LEU A 449 7.85 11.09 -6.72
N PRO A 450 7.57 9.85 -7.18
CA PRO A 450 6.34 9.58 -7.92
C PRO A 450 5.10 9.84 -7.08
N GLN A 451 5.18 9.64 -5.76
CA GLN A 451 4.08 9.93 -4.85
C GLN A 451 3.71 11.42 -4.86
N ALA A 452 4.69 12.30 -4.65
CA ALA A 452 4.48 13.74 -4.69
C ALA A 452 3.95 14.25 -6.05
N LEU A 453 4.46 13.70 -7.17
CA LEU A 453 3.97 14.07 -8.50
C LEU A 453 2.48 13.71 -8.66
N SER A 454 2.10 12.48 -8.32
CA SER A 454 0.70 12.04 -8.46
C SER A 454 -0.23 12.74 -7.48
N THR A 455 0.20 13.04 -6.24
CA THR A 455 -0.61 13.85 -5.32
C THR A 455 -0.91 15.23 -5.94
N GLU A 456 0.09 15.94 -6.43
CA GLU A 456 -0.12 17.27 -7.01
C GLU A 456 -0.90 17.23 -8.34
N ALA A 457 -0.59 16.28 -9.21
CA ALA A 457 -1.17 16.21 -10.55
C ALA A 457 -2.59 15.63 -10.55
N GLU A 458 -2.85 14.59 -9.75
CA GLU A 458 -4.13 13.88 -9.73
C GLU A 458 -4.99 14.37 -8.56
N MET A 459 -4.53 14.25 -7.31
CA MET A 459 -5.35 14.50 -6.12
C MET A 459 -5.67 15.99 -5.91
N MET A 460 -4.71 16.88 -6.18
CA MET A 460 -4.88 18.31 -6.00
C MET A 460 -5.45 19.02 -7.24
N ALA A 461 -5.84 18.27 -8.28
CA ALA A 461 -6.43 18.84 -9.48
C ALA A 461 -7.77 19.51 -9.16
N ARG A 462 -7.90 20.76 -9.62
CA ARG A 462 -9.07 21.63 -9.46
C ARG A 462 -9.65 21.96 -10.82
N TYR A 463 -10.86 21.50 -11.09
CA TYR A 463 -11.42 21.62 -12.45
C TYR A 463 -11.69 23.07 -12.86
N ASP A 464 -12.05 23.93 -11.90
CA ASP A 464 -12.25 25.36 -12.08
C ASP A 464 -10.97 26.17 -12.38
N ARG A 465 -9.78 25.64 -12.05
CA ARG A 465 -8.50 26.37 -12.13
C ARG A 465 -7.45 25.74 -13.04
N ASP A 466 -7.50 24.43 -13.21
CA ASP A 466 -6.45 23.67 -13.90
C ASP A 466 -6.76 23.40 -15.38
N GLY A 467 -7.67 24.18 -15.98
CA GLY A 467 -7.96 24.14 -17.41
C GLY A 467 -8.78 22.92 -17.85
N PHE A 468 -9.63 22.40 -16.96
CA PHE A 468 -10.65 21.41 -17.31
C PHE A 468 -11.94 22.14 -17.71
N ASP A 469 -12.58 21.68 -18.77
CA ASP A 469 -13.91 22.14 -19.17
C ASP A 469 -15.01 21.33 -18.45
N SER A 470 -16.27 21.71 -18.62
CA SER A 470 -17.41 21.02 -17.99
C SER A 470 -17.59 19.56 -18.44
N ASN A 471 -16.92 19.15 -19.52
CA ASN A 471 -17.00 17.83 -20.13
C ASN A 471 -15.68 17.06 -20.01
N THR A 472 -14.77 17.48 -19.14
CA THR A 472 -13.50 16.79 -18.90
C THR A 472 -13.25 16.56 -17.43
N CYS A 473 -12.58 15.47 -17.12
CA CYS A 473 -12.18 15.14 -15.76
C CYS A 473 -10.83 14.41 -15.77
N VAL A 474 -10.31 14.15 -14.58
CA VAL A 474 -9.13 13.31 -14.36
C VAL A 474 -9.58 11.90 -14.01
N GLN A 475 -9.04 10.89 -14.71
CA GLN A 475 -9.06 9.52 -14.21
C GLN A 475 -7.94 9.33 -13.18
N ARG A 476 -8.31 8.97 -11.95
CA ARG A 476 -7.36 8.74 -10.85
C ARG A 476 -6.86 7.29 -10.91
N ILE A 477 -5.55 7.08 -10.84
CA ILE A 477 -4.97 5.74 -10.65
C ILE A 477 -4.28 5.62 -9.31
N HIS A 478 -3.63 6.71 -8.86
CA HIS A 478 -3.14 6.81 -7.51
C HIS A 478 -4.34 6.85 -6.57
N VAL A 479 -4.61 5.78 -5.83
CA VAL A 479 -5.56 5.75 -4.72
C VAL A 479 -4.79 5.54 -3.43
N THR A 480 -5.32 6.09 -2.34
CA THR A 480 -4.85 5.94 -0.96
C THR A 480 -5.93 5.22 -0.17
N GLY A 481 -5.56 4.43 0.86
CA GLY A 481 -6.38 3.36 1.46
C GLY A 481 -7.85 3.70 1.76
N GLY A 482 -8.17 4.95 2.10
CA GLY A 482 -9.53 5.48 2.28
C GLY A 482 -9.88 6.57 1.26
N THR A 483 -11.12 7.02 1.25
CA THR A 483 -11.64 8.06 0.32
C THR A 483 -11.84 7.56 -1.13
N CYS A 484 -12.37 6.34 -1.29
CA CYS A 484 -12.72 5.83 -2.62
C CYS A 484 -13.96 4.94 -2.61
N GLY A 485 -14.69 4.91 -3.73
CA GLY A 485 -15.95 4.21 -3.88
C GLY A 485 -16.15 3.58 -5.25
N ILE A 486 -17.17 2.74 -5.36
CA ILE A 486 -17.55 2.05 -6.59
C ILE A 486 -19.06 1.84 -6.63
N LEU A 487 -19.66 2.02 -7.81
CA LEU A 487 -21.07 1.73 -8.05
C LEU A 487 -21.33 0.23 -8.01
N ILE A 488 -22.47 -0.19 -7.49
CA ILE A 488 -22.85 -1.62 -7.40
C ILE A 488 -22.96 -2.25 -8.80
N ASP A 489 -23.48 -1.50 -9.77
CA ASP A 489 -23.51 -1.96 -11.17
C ASP A 489 -22.11 -2.18 -11.73
N ALA A 490 -21.14 -1.35 -11.33
CA ALA A 490 -19.74 -1.51 -11.72
C ALA A 490 -19.11 -2.75 -11.03
N LEU A 491 -19.43 -2.99 -9.75
CA LEU A 491 -19.01 -4.19 -9.03
C LEU A 491 -19.49 -5.46 -9.74
N ARG A 492 -20.79 -5.55 -10.03
CA ARG A 492 -21.38 -6.73 -10.69
C ARG A 492 -20.83 -6.97 -12.09
N LYS A 493 -20.58 -5.88 -12.83
CA LYS A 493 -20.17 -5.95 -14.23
C LYS A 493 -18.69 -6.29 -14.42
N TYR A 494 -17.81 -5.63 -13.68
CA TYR A 494 -16.35 -5.77 -13.85
C TYR A 494 -15.74 -6.71 -12.82
N ARG A 495 -16.42 -6.89 -11.68
CA ARG A 495 -16.01 -7.80 -10.59
C ARG A 495 -14.56 -7.56 -10.16
N PRO A 496 -14.16 -6.30 -9.92
CA PRO A 496 -12.80 -6.00 -9.48
C PRO A 496 -12.55 -6.57 -8.09
N PHE A 497 -11.31 -6.97 -7.85
CA PHE A 497 -10.86 -7.48 -6.57
C PHE A 497 -9.37 -7.19 -6.36
N THR A 498 -8.96 -7.26 -5.10
CA THR A 498 -7.56 -7.29 -4.71
C THR A 498 -7.20 -8.72 -4.34
N PRO A 499 -6.19 -9.34 -4.99
CA PRO A 499 -5.86 -10.72 -4.71
C PRO A 499 -5.43 -10.99 -3.26
N THR A 500 -5.68 -12.19 -2.76
CA THR A 500 -5.39 -12.60 -1.37
C THR A 500 -3.89 -12.66 -1.04
N PHE A 501 -3.00 -12.62 -2.04
CA PHE A 501 -1.55 -12.53 -1.82
C PHE A 501 -1.04 -11.08 -1.67
N VAL A 502 -1.92 -10.07 -1.76
CA VAL A 502 -1.56 -8.66 -1.60
C VAL A 502 -1.68 -8.24 -0.14
N ALA A 503 -0.53 -8.07 0.51
CA ALA A 503 -0.40 -7.70 1.92
C ALA A 503 -0.50 -6.20 2.23
N ARG A 504 -0.34 -5.34 1.22
CA ARG A 504 -0.17 -3.88 1.38
C ARG A 504 -0.50 -3.18 0.07
N ALA A 505 -1.08 -1.98 0.15
CA ALA A 505 -1.49 -1.18 -1.01
C ALA A 505 -2.54 -1.90 -1.87
N GLU A 506 -3.47 -2.53 -1.17
CA GLU A 506 -4.64 -3.24 -1.65
C GLU A 506 -5.50 -2.38 -2.60
N ASP A 507 -5.62 -1.10 -2.31
CA ASP A 507 -6.40 -0.10 -3.02
C ASP A 507 -5.84 0.15 -4.43
N GLN A 508 -4.51 0.14 -4.52
CA GLN A 508 -3.76 0.29 -5.76
C GLN A 508 -3.72 -1.01 -6.56
N ALA A 509 -3.71 -2.16 -5.89
CA ALA A 509 -3.81 -3.46 -6.54
C ALA A 509 -5.23 -3.79 -7.05
N TYR A 510 -6.26 -3.19 -6.47
CA TYR A 510 -7.67 -3.44 -6.82
C TYR A 510 -7.97 -3.20 -8.31
N ILE A 511 -7.57 -2.03 -8.83
CA ILE A 511 -7.81 -1.68 -10.24
C ILE A 511 -7.04 -2.59 -11.21
N MET A 512 -5.91 -3.16 -10.78
CA MET A 512 -5.08 -4.02 -11.63
C MET A 512 -5.84 -5.27 -12.09
N SER A 513 -6.80 -5.76 -11.31
CA SER A 513 -7.61 -6.94 -11.65
C SER A 513 -8.53 -6.73 -12.86
N VAL A 514 -8.75 -5.48 -13.27
CA VAL A 514 -9.71 -5.11 -14.33
C VAL A 514 -9.14 -4.10 -15.33
N LEU A 515 -7.84 -3.80 -15.29
CA LEU A 515 -7.22 -2.83 -16.22
C LEU A 515 -7.47 -3.17 -17.68
N PHE A 516 -7.61 -4.45 -17.99
CA PHE A 516 -7.69 -5.05 -19.32
C PHE A 516 -9.11 -5.33 -19.81
N GLU A 517 -10.13 -5.22 -18.97
CA GLU A 517 -11.52 -5.54 -19.32
C GLU A 517 -12.20 -4.35 -20.00
N GLY A 518 -12.13 -4.30 -21.34
CA GLY A 518 -12.53 -3.14 -22.13
C GLY A 518 -13.87 -3.24 -22.86
N HIS A 519 -14.60 -4.37 -22.79
CA HIS A 519 -15.76 -4.66 -23.65
C HIS A 519 -16.87 -3.61 -23.61
N ASN A 520 -16.96 -2.81 -22.54
CA ASN A 520 -17.92 -1.71 -22.40
C ASN A 520 -17.26 -0.40 -21.93
N GLY A 521 -16.00 -0.21 -22.30
CA GLY A 521 -15.12 0.81 -21.74
C GLY A 521 -14.41 0.33 -20.49
N TYR A 522 -13.16 0.74 -20.32
CA TYR A 522 -12.33 0.34 -19.18
C TYR A 522 -12.82 1.00 -17.88
N LEU A 523 -12.97 0.22 -16.82
CA LEU A 523 -13.36 0.73 -15.50
C LEU A 523 -12.24 1.61 -14.91
N ARG A 524 -12.56 2.84 -14.51
CA ARG A 524 -11.61 3.82 -13.98
C ARG A 524 -12.20 4.59 -12.79
N TYR A 525 -11.34 5.15 -11.94
CA TYR A 525 -11.77 6.09 -10.91
C TYR A 525 -11.94 7.48 -11.51
N LEU A 526 -13.10 8.08 -11.29
CA LEU A 526 -13.26 9.53 -11.33
C LEU A 526 -12.46 10.14 -10.18
N HIS A 527 -11.55 11.07 -10.48
CA HIS A 527 -11.12 12.05 -9.50
C HIS A 527 -12.28 13.01 -9.25
N LYS A 528 -12.78 13.08 -8.01
CA LYS A 528 -13.77 14.11 -7.64
C LYS A 528 -13.06 15.28 -6.99
N ASP A 529 -12.90 16.36 -7.73
CA ASP A 529 -12.36 17.61 -7.22
C ASP A 529 -13.15 18.09 -6.00
N GLY A 530 -12.43 18.43 -4.93
CA GLY A 530 -12.99 18.85 -3.65
C GLY A 530 -13.55 17.73 -2.76
N LEU A 531 -13.63 16.47 -3.21
CA LEU A 531 -13.89 15.36 -2.28
C LEU A 531 -12.60 15.08 -1.49
N ILE A 532 -12.44 15.70 -0.32
CA ILE A 532 -11.21 15.65 0.45
C ILE A 532 -11.52 15.18 1.88
N MET A 533 -10.73 14.23 2.38
CA MET A 533 -10.72 13.85 3.79
C MET A 533 -9.44 14.36 4.45
N ARG A 534 -9.53 14.76 5.71
CA ARG A 534 -8.38 15.15 6.51
C ARG A 534 -7.81 13.92 7.22
N HIS A 535 -6.51 13.73 7.14
CA HIS A 535 -5.78 12.63 7.77
C HIS A 535 -5.18 13.09 9.10
N ASP A 536 -5.68 12.53 10.20
CA ASP A 536 -5.34 12.99 11.56
C ASP A 536 -4.37 12.04 12.28
N LYS A 537 -3.67 11.18 11.54
CA LYS A 537 -2.81 10.11 12.07
C LYS A 537 -1.73 10.56 13.04
N GLU A 538 -1.12 11.72 12.82
CA GLU A 538 -0.06 12.23 13.69
C GLU A 538 -0.58 12.72 15.05
N ALA A 539 -1.87 13.03 15.16
CA ALA A 539 -2.48 13.49 16.42
C ALA A 539 -2.67 12.34 17.45
N PHE A 540 -2.70 11.08 17.00
CA PHE A 540 -3.09 9.94 17.86
C PHE A 540 -2.00 8.90 18.09
N ALA A 541 -1.04 8.73 17.16
CA ALA A 541 -0.30 7.47 17.06
C ALA A 541 1.24 7.55 16.93
N ARG A 542 1.90 8.66 17.30
CA ARG A 542 3.37 8.82 17.09
C ARG A 542 4.21 7.62 17.58
N GLU A 543 3.93 7.13 18.79
CA GLU A 543 4.64 5.97 19.37
C GLU A 543 4.35 4.65 18.63
N ALA A 544 3.10 4.44 18.19
CA ALA A 544 2.72 3.25 17.41
C ALA A 544 3.32 3.30 15.98
N ILE A 545 3.43 4.49 15.39
CA ILE A 545 4.03 4.70 14.07
C ILE A 545 5.54 4.40 14.09
N GLU A 546 6.25 4.82 15.14
CA GLU A 546 7.68 4.52 15.31
C GLU A 546 7.92 3.01 15.44
N LYS A 547 7.13 2.32 16.29
CA LYS A 547 7.21 0.86 16.46
C LYS A 547 6.84 0.09 15.18
N ALA A 548 5.96 0.62 14.34
CA ALA A 548 5.57 -0.03 13.09
C ALA A 548 6.53 0.21 11.91
N TRP A 549 7.54 1.09 12.06
CA TRP A 549 8.41 1.50 10.94
C TRP A 549 9.14 0.34 10.24
N PRO A 550 9.79 -0.61 10.96
CA PRO A 550 10.45 -1.76 10.29
C PRO A 550 9.46 -2.59 9.47
N GLY A 551 8.28 -2.87 10.03
CA GLY A 551 7.18 -3.56 9.36
C GLY A 551 6.72 -2.85 8.10
N LYS A 552 6.56 -1.53 8.15
CA LYS A 552 6.23 -0.69 6.99
C LYS A 552 7.31 -0.75 5.91
N PHE A 553 8.58 -0.61 6.28
CA PHE A 553 9.69 -0.63 5.32
C PHE A 553 9.78 -1.98 4.61
N VAL A 554 9.77 -3.09 5.36
CA VAL A 554 9.79 -4.45 4.79
C VAL A 554 8.52 -4.71 3.97
N GLY A 555 7.38 -4.15 4.37
CA GLY A 555 6.15 -4.17 3.59
C GLY A 555 6.28 -3.52 2.23
N ASP A 556 6.99 -2.41 2.11
CA ASP A 556 7.28 -1.78 0.81
C ASP A 556 8.24 -2.63 -0.04
N LEU A 557 9.16 -3.38 0.57
CA LEU A 557 10.01 -4.36 -0.16
C LEU A 557 9.16 -5.52 -0.68
N ALA A 558 8.30 -6.10 0.17
CA ALA A 558 7.38 -7.16 -0.20
C ALA A 558 6.41 -6.69 -1.29
N ARG A 559 5.87 -5.48 -1.16
CA ARG A 559 5.00 -4.85 -2.15
C ARG A 559 5.65 -4.77 -3.53
N MET A 560 6.92 -4.35 -3.60
CA MET A 560 7.65 -4.28 -4.88
C MET A 560 7.79 -5.67 -5.52
N LEU A 561 8.12 -6.70 -4.72
CA LEU A 561 8.16 -8.08 -5.20
C LEU A 561 6.77 -8.50 -5.69
N VAL A 562 5.73 -8.37 -4.86
CA VAL A 562 4.36 -8.79 -5.17
C VAL A 562 3.83 -8.07 -6.41
N PHE A 563 3.95 -6.75 -6.52
CA PHE A 563 3.41 -5.98 -7.65
C PHE A 563 4.11 -6.32 -8.96
N SER A 564 5.42 -6.55 -8.92
CA SER A 564 6.20 -6.93 -10.11
C SER A 564 5.78 -8.29 -10.66
N TYR A 565 5.49 -9.27 -9.80
CA TYR A 565 5.01 -10.59 -10.22
C TYR A 565 3.50 -10.62 -10.49
N TYR A 566 2.71 -9.80 -9.79
CA TYR A 566 1.29 -9.65 -10.07
C TYR A 566 1.08 -9.07 -11.47
N ALA A 567 1.82 -8.03 -11.85
CA ALA A 567 1.76 -7.48 -13.21
C ALA A 567 2.12 -8.52 -14.29
N ARG A 568 2.96 -9.52 -14.00
CA ARG A 568 3.28 -10.62 -14.92
C ARG A 568 2.16 -11.67 -15.02
N ALA A 569 1.36 -11.81 -13.97
CA ALA A 569 0.25 -12.76 -13.89
C ALA A 569 -1.02 -12.26 -14.63
N LEU A 570 -1.05 -10.98 -15.02
CA LEU A 570 -2.20 -10.35 -15.66
C LEU A 570 -2.21 -10.56 -17.19
N PRO A 571 -3.38 -10.47 -17.85
CA PRO A 571 -3.50 -10.72 -19.29
C PRO A 571 -2.74 -9.75 -20.21
N TRP A 572 -2.50 -8.53 -19.76
CA TRP A 572 -1.69 -7.56 -20.50
C TRP A 572 -0.20 -7.75 -20.23
N GLY A 573 0.64 -7.38 -21.19
CA GLY A 573 2.08 -7.30 -20.95
C GLY A 573 2.43 -6.27 -19.86
N VAL A 574 3.45 -6.59 -19.05
CA VAL A 574 3.88 -5.78 -17.90
C VAL A 574 4.09 -4.31 -18.26
N GLN A 575 4.69 -4.02 -19.42
CA GLN A 575 4.94 -2.65 -19.86
C GLN A 575 3.65 -1.85 -20.04
N ARG A 576 2.63 -2.46 -20.68
CA ARG A 576 1.32 -1.84 -20.87
C ARG A 576 0.60 -1.62 -19.53
N ILE A 577 0.69 -2.59 -18.61
CA ILE A 577 0.13 -2.44 -17.26
C ILE A 577 0.80 -1.26 -16.56
N LYS A 578 2.13 -1.23 -16.56
CA LYS A 578 2.93 -0.19 -15.92
C LYS A 578 2.63 1.20 -16.47
N GLU A 579 2.50 1.36 -17.78
CA GLU A 579 2.11 2.63 -18.42
C GLU A 579 0.77 3.18 -17.91
N GLN A 580 -0.18 2.29 -17.59
CA GLN A 580 -1.46 2.70 -17.02
C GLN A 580 -1.32 3.18 -15.58
N ILE A 581 -0.48 2.53 -14.77
CA ILE A 581 -0.40 2.74 -13.32
C ILE A 581 0.76 3.62 -12.85
N ASP A 582 1.63 4.06 -13.75
CA ASP A 582 2.70 5.01 -13.48
C ASP A 582 2.17 6.43 -13.18
N PRO A 583 2.86 7.26 -12.39
CA PRO A 583 4.14 6.97 -11.74
C PRO A 583 3.98 6.39 -10.33
N PHE A 584 2.84 6.62 -9.67
CA PHE A 584 2.61 6.26 -8.27
C PHE A 584 2.70 4.76 -7.99
N THR A 585 1.78 4.00 -8.58
CA THR A 585 1.67 2.57 -8.34
C THR A 585 2.72 1.81 -9.15
N GLY A 586 2.94 2.27 -10.39
CA GLY A 586 3.85 1.63 -11.33
C GLY A 586 5.32 1.65 -10.94
N CYS A 587 5.76 2.56 -10.04
CA CYS A 587 7.12 2.52 -9.49
C CYS A 587 7.43 1.20 -8.76
N PHE A 588 6.43 0.54 -8.17
CA PHE A 588 6.60 -0.76 -7.51
C PHE A 588 6.61 -1.96 -8.46
N VAL A 589 6.34 -1.75 -9.75
CA VAL A 589 6.51 -2.77 -10.81
C VAL A 589 7.91 -2.61 -11.41
N SER A 590 8.87 -3.35 -10.86
CA SER A 590 10.27 -3.31 -11.28
C SER A 590 10.61 -4.42 -12.26
N ARG A 591 11.58 -4.14 -13.14
CA ARG A 591 12.20 -5.14 -14.02
C ARG A 591 13.17 -6.06 -13.27
N ILE A 592 13.74 -5.58 -12.16
CA ILE A 592 14.71 -6.27 -11.31
C ILE A 592 14.30 -6.18 -9.83
N PRO A 593 13.07 -6.62 -9.48
CA PRO A 593 12.50 -6.39 -8.16
C PRO A 593 13.29 -7.04 -7.02
N ILE A 594 13.94 -8.19 -7.25
CA ILE A 594 14.76 -8.86 -6.24
C ILE A 594 15.99 -8.01 -5.94
N THR A 595 16.71 -7.57 -6.97
CA THR A 595 17.91 -6.74 -6.82
C THR A 595 17.59 -5.44 -6.10
N VAL A 596 16.49 -4.77 -6.48
CA VAL A 596 16.08 -3.53 -5.80
C VAL A 596 15.71 -3.82 -4.35
N ALA A 597 14.97 -4.90 -4.03
CA ALA A 597 14.57 -5.22 -2.66
C ALA A 597 15.78 -5.47 -1.74
N TYR A 598 16.73 -6.29 -2.18
CA TYR A 598 17.92 -6.62 -1.40
C TYR A 598 18.85 -5.41 -1.22
N LEU A 599 19.08 -4.62 -2.26
CA LEU A 599 19.89 -3.41 -2.14
C LEU A 599 19.24 -2.41 -1.19
N ARG A 600 17.92 -2.24 -1.25
CA ARG A 600 17.21 -1.35 -0.33
C ARG A 600 17.33 -1.81 1.12
N LEU A 601 17.09 -3.10 1.40
CA LEU A 601 17.25 -3.66 2.74
C LEU A 601 18.66 -3.44 3.29
N ALA A 602 19.68 -3.79 2.50
CA ALA A 602 21.06 -3.77 2.96
C ALA A 602 21.58 -2.34 3.16
N LEU A 603 21.23 -1.40 2.27
CA LEU A 603 21.63 0.00 2.39
C LEU A 603 20.92 0.70 3.55
N ARG A 604 19.62 0.44 3.77
CA ARG A 604 18.92 1.00 4.92
C ARG A 604 19.45 0.44 6.23
N SER A 605 19.76 -0.85 6.29
CA SER A 605 20.39 -1.47 7.45
C SER A 605 21.79 -0.88 7.72
N ALA A 606 22.61 -0.71 6.68
CA ALA A 606 23.92 -0.09 6.82
C ALA A 606 23.84 1.37 7.28
N TRP A 607 22.83 2.12 6.84
CA TRP A 607 22.58 3.49 7.29
C TRP A 607 22.17 3.55 8.77
N LEU A 608 21.32 2.63 9.23
CA LEU A 608 20.95 2.53 10.64
C LEU A 608 22.16 2.20 11.52
N PHE A 609 22.97 1.21 11.12
CA PHE A 609 24.21 0.88 11.83
C PHE A 609 25.20 2.04 11.85
N GLY A 610 25.44 2.70 10.71
CA GLY A 610 26.37 3.82 10.58
C GLY A 610 25.96 5.07 11.36
N ARG A 611 24.72 5.15 11.83
CA ARG A 611 24.20 6.25 12.67
C ARG A 611 23.90 5.85 14.12
N GLY A 612 24.34 4.66 14.55
CA GLY A 612 24.17 4.21 15.92
C GLY A 612 22.78 3.64 16.26
N ASN A 613 21.88 3.49 15.28
CA ASN A 613 20.53 2.94 15.49
C ASN A 613 20.51 1.41 15.37
N ALA A 614 21.40 0.74 16.11
CA ALA A 614 21.70 -0.67 15.90
C ALA A 614 20.55 -1.63 16.28
N ASN A 615 19.75 -1.28 17.29
CA ASN A 615 18.56 -2.06 17.67
C ASN A 615 17.49 -2.02 16.57
N GLN A 616 17.24 -0.84 15.99
CA GLN A 616 16.30 -0.69 14.88
C GLN A 616 16.81 -1.42 13.63
N ALA A 617 18.13 -1.45 13.39
CA ALA A 617 18.71 -2.23 12.31
C ALA A 617 18.49 -3.74 12.51
N ARG A 618 18.66 -4.23 13.74
CA ARG A 618 18.37 -5.63 14.09
C ARG A 618 16.90 -5.98 13.86
N GLU A 619 15.98 -5.18 14.38
CA GLU A 619 14.53 -5.39 14.22
C GLU A 619 14.11 -5.38 12.74
N LEU A 620 14.71 -4.49 11.94
CA LEU A 620 14.52 -4.45 10.49
C LEU A 620 14.94 -5.76 9.81
N LEU A 621 16.09 -6.32 10.20
CA LEU A 621 16.58 -7.58 9.64
C LEU A 621 15.75 -8.79 10.09
N GLU A 622 15.35 -8.85 11.36
CA GLU A 622 14.42 -9.85 11.90
C GLU A 622 13.09 -9.84 11.15
N THR A 623 12.52 -8.65 10.97
CA THR A 623 11.28 -8.46 10.20
C THR A 623 11.46 -8.87 8.74
N ALA A 624 12.60 -8.54 8.13
CA ALA A 624 12.90 -8.90 6.74
C ALA A 624 13.03 -10.42 6.56
N VAL A 625 13.70 -11.11 7.47
CA VAL A 625 13.78 -12.58 7.47
C VAL A 625 12.39 -13.19 7.53
N ALA A 626 11.59 -12.79 8.53
CA ALA A 626 10.27 -13.37 8.78
C ALA A 626 9.33 -13.20 7.57
N ARG A 627 9.38 -12.04 6.90
CA ARG A 627 8.44 -11.70 5.83
C ARG A 627 8.95 -12.00 4.42
N LEU A 628 10.22 -11.79 4.13
CA LEU A 628 10.76 -11.93 2.77
C LEU A 628 11.17 -13.37 2.45
N THR A 629 11.61 -14.16 3.43
CA THR A 629 12.01 -15.56 3.18
C THR A 629 10.87 -16.40 2.60
N PRO A 630 9.69 -16.52 3.25
CA PRO A 630 8.58 -17.30 2.69
C PRO A 630 8.09 -16.73 1.35
N LEU A 631 8.06 -15.40 1.20
CA LEU A 631 7.69 -14.77 -0.06
C LEU A 631 8.66 -15.14 -1.19
N LEU A 632 9.97 -15.11 -0.95
CA LEU A 632 10.98 -15.48 -1.95
C LEU A 632 10.96 -16.97 -2.29
N GLU A 633 10.52 -17.83 -1.38
CA GLU A 633 10.26 -19.26 -1.64
C GLU A 633 9.10 -19.44 -2.58
N HIS A 634 7.98 -18.80 -2.26
CA HIS A 634 6.81 -18.82 -3.11
C HIS A 634 7.12 -18.29 -4.52
N LEU A 635 7.83 -17.16 -4.62
CA LEU A 635 8.24 -16.56 -5.90
C LEU A 635 9.24 -17.43 -6.67
N GLY A 636 10.05 -18.24 -5.98
CA GLY A 636 11.03 -19.13 -6.58
C GLY A 636 10.45 -20.45 -7.09
N ALA A 637 9.24 -20.82 -6.64
CA ALA A 637 8.62 -22.11 -6.95
C ALA A 637 8.06 -22.21 -8.38
N SER A 638 7.81 -21.08 -9.05
CA SER A 638 7.27 -21.03 -10.42
C SER A 638 7.73 -19.77 -11.15
N VAL A 639 7.73 -19.81 -12.48
CA VAL A 639 7.99 -18.62 -13.32
C VAL A 639 6.90 -17.56 -13.13
N ASN A 640 5.64 -17.99 -12.96
CA ASN A 640 4.47 -17.15 -12.75
C ASN A 640 3.77 -17.55 -11.43
N PRO A 641 4.32 -17.19 -10.27
CA PRO A 641 3.86 -17.67 -8.96
C PRO A 641 2.40 -17.28 -8.64
N PHE A 642 1.93 -16.15 -9.18
CA PHE A 642 0.58 -15.64 -8.89
C PHE A 642 -0.46 -15.90 -9.97
N GLU A 643 -0.11 -16.50 -11.12
CA GLU A 643 -1.05 -16.67 -12.24
C GLU A 643 -2.21 -17.60 -11.87
N ASN A 644 -1.91 -18.75 -11.25
CA ASN A 644 -2.94 -19.69 -10.82
C ASN A 644 -3.81 -19.11 -9.70
N ALA A 645 -3.21 -18.43 -8.73
CA ALA A 645 -3.93 -17.76 -7.65
C ALA A 645 -4.90 -16.71 -8.21
N PHE A 646 -4.42 -15.82 -9.09
CA PHE A 646 -5.24 -14.80 -9.74
C PHE A 646 -6.42 -15.41 -10.51
N ARG A 647 -6.19 -16.43 -11.35
CA ARG A 647 -7.25 -17.07 -12.13
C ARG A 647 -8.30 -17.76 -11.25
N MET A 648 -7.86 -18.42 -10.18
CA MET A 648 -8.75 -19.09 -9.25
C MET A 648 -9.59 -18.08 -8.45
N GLU A 649 -8.98 -16.99 -7.98
CA GLU A 649 -9.70 -15.93 -7.27
C GLU A 649 -10.68 -15.20 -8.20
N LYS A 650 -10.29 -14.90 -9.45
CA LYS A 650 -11.20 -14.33 -10.46
C LYS A 650 -12.44 -15.20 -10.64
N LYS A 651 -12.26 -16.53 -10.75
CA LYS A 651 -13.39 -17.47 -10.81
C LYS A 651 -14.26 -17.44 -9.55
N GLY A 652 -13.66 -17.24 -8.37
CA GLY A 652 -14.41 -17.15 -7.11
C GLY A 652 -15.26 -15.88 -7.06
N TRP A 653 -14.69 -14.75 -7.48
CA TRP A 653 -15.44 -13.50 -7.59
C TRP A 653 -16.50 -13.56 -8.68
N ASP A 654 -16.21 -14.22 -9.80
CA ASP A 654 -17.19 -14.48 -10.87
C ASP A 654 -18.36 -15.36 -10.42
N LEU A 655 -18.14 -16.24 -9.44
CA LEU A 655 -19.19 -17.04 -8.82
C LEU A 655 -20.00 -16.22 -7.81
N TYR A 656 -19.35 -15.35 -7.04
CA TYR A 656 -20.01 -14.52 -6.03
C TYR A 656 -20.98 -13.49 -6.63
N TYR A 657 -20.59 -12.85 -7.75
CA TYR A 657 -21.37 -11.80 -8.42
C TYR A 657 -22.31 -12.36 -9.49
#